data_AF-A0A7J6MH11-F1
#
_entry.id   AF-A0A7J6MH11-F1
#
_cell.length_a   1.000
_cell.length_b   1.000
_cell.length_c   1.000
_cell.angle_alpha   90.00
_cell.angle_beta   90.00
_cell.angle_gamma   90.00
#
_symmetry.space_group_name_H-M   'P 1'
#
loop_
_entity.id
_entity.type
_entity.pdbx_description
1 polymer ?
#
loop_
_entity_poly.entity_id
_entity_poly.type
_entity_poly.pdbx_seq_one_letter_code
_entity_poly.pdbx_strand_id
1 'polypeptide(L)'
;MISSTQAFANAAAAADRIKNVHLIELLADEERNKSMFVAPSDLKGLTLDYSRERLNEASRKALFDLAKEAHLDQKIEDMFNGVKINTTEKRAVLHTALRDPRDAKVTVDGKNVVEDVWRVLDQIKTYSEKVRSGEHRGVTGKVLKNIVCVGIGGSYLGPEFVFEALRTDPEAKKAAEGRTCKFLANVDPIDVERALEGLNAEETLLVVISKTFTTAETMLNAKTVRQWLFDNLGKSPEVVSKHVCACSTALKLTKEFGIDDENVFAFWDWVGGRYSVCSAVGCVPLALQYGFEQVNQFLQGAHMMDEHFRNTKDLTQNIPALMGLIAVWNSTFLGASSTAILPYCQALVRFVAHIQQLDMESNGKRVTLSGHAVDYSTGMVHFGEPGTNGQHSFYQELHQGTTIVPSEFIGFAKSQNPIKLAGEPVSNHDELMSNFFAQPDALAYGKGYDQLDKEGVPSELMEHKYFPGNRPSLSLLFPGACSAKSVGALLALYEHRTMVQSAIWGTNCFDQWGVELGKVLAKSVRAHFANPSSGVANFCGPTQRLLKQYHHLAALKLIVRLLAEVPTRGMRVFVNDRFCVDLSDAAIGRGAFSEVRRGLDLLTGEAVAIKTYMAASQKALDYFTREVRVLDMLKRGPQQSHIAIPEWIDDTRDGGMFIRLLSCTTTEAGTPGPDSHGNLMIVMEMGTETLETYVRKKYCEVSTTRRSESPGNYQFAIDELGEIIVRLIDIVEALHSIDMVHLDLKAENVMRMRDGQWKLIDLGGLMLDGSVISPANGGSITFTPVYASPELGRPMAAYLSGISDPDDEKQIIRVAKSMDVWALGILISKIVLGKEPTAELWKNCMSVAESGSSGEADFYHSIIRYFRPRVSVGKRLAEVDPDLADLILQMMTVDEKTRATIGVLRGHR
;
A
#
# COMPACT_ATOMS: atom_id res chain seq x y z
N MET A 1 -38.87 18.43 -17.20
CA MET A 1 -38.27 17.20 -16.62
C MET A 1 -39.40 16.31 -16.12
N ILE A 2 -39.16 15.06 -15.73
CA ILE A 2 -40.24 14.24 -15.15
C ILE A 2 -40.74 14.84 -13.83
N SER A 3 -39.86 15.46 -13.03
CA SER A 3 -40.20 16.12 -11.76
C SER A 3 -41.14 17.31 -11.87
N SER A 4 -41.28 17.90 -13.06
CA SER A 4 -42.18 19.04 -13.30
C SER A 4 -43.59 18.62 -13.73
N THR A 5 -43.88 17.32 -13.82
CA THR A 5 -45.18 16.82 -14.31
C THR A 5 -46.17 16.62 -13.16
N GLN A 6 -47.46 16.66 -13.48
CA GLN A 6 -48.51 16.39 -12.49
C GLN A 6 -48.44 14.93 -11.99
N ALA A 7 -48.03 13.98 -12.83
CA ALA A 7 -47.86 12.58 -12.43
C ALA A 7 -46.82 12.42 -11.32
N PHE A 8 -45.69 13.12 -11.42
CA PHE A 8 -44.66 13.12 -10.38
C PHE A 8 -45.15 13.77 -9.08
N ALA A 9 -45.83 14.92 -9.18
CA ALA A 9 -46.43 15.57 -8.01
C ALA A 9 -47.47 14.68 -7.32
N ASN A 10 -48.27 13.94 -8.09
CA ASN A 10 -49.24 12.98 -7.55
C ASN A 10 -48.56 11.81 -6.83
N ALA A 11 -47.46 11.29 -7.38
CA ALA A 11 -46.67 10.24 -6.75
C ALA A 11 -46.03 10.73 -5.43
N ALA A 12 -45.47 11.94 -5.41
CA ALA A 12 -44.95 12.56 -4.19
C ALA A 12 -46.04 12.74 -3.12
N ALA A 13 -47.21 13.25 -3.51
CA ALA A 13 -48.33 13.40 -2.59
C ALA A 13 -48.86 12.04 -2.08
N ALA A 14 -48.82 10.99 -2.91
CA ALA A 14 -49.15 9.64 -2.47
C ALA A 14 -48.14 9.08 -1.47
N ALA A 15 -46.85 9.39 -1.66
CA ALA A 15 -45.79 8.98 -0.74
C ALA A 15 -45.92 9.67 0.62
N ASP A 16 -46.25 10.97 0.63
CA ASP A 16 -46.49 11.70 1.88
C ASP A 16 -47.67 11.12 2.68
N ARG A 17 -48.71 10.64 1.99
CA ARG A 17 -49.83 9.94 2.64
C ARG A 17 -49.43 8.58 3.19
N ILE A 18 -48.62 7.80 2.46
CA ILE A 18 -48.23 6.46 2.91
C ILE A 18 -47.23 6.47 4.07
N LYS A 19 -46.47 7.57 4.25
CA LYS A 19 -45.45 7.69 5.31
C LYS A 19 -45.98 7.35 6.71
N ASN A 20 -47.26 7.67 6.97
CA ASN A 20 -47.91 7.44 8.25
C ASN A 20 -48.72 6.13 8.33
N VAL A 21 -48.71 5.31 7.27
CA VAL A 21 -49.41 4.02 7.25
C VAL A 21 -48.37 2.91 7.43
N HIS A 22 -48.61 2.03 8.40
CA HIS A 22 -47.75 0.89 8.68
C HIS A 22 -48.07 -0.31 7.76
N LEU A 23 -47.06 -1.10 7.39
CA LEU A 23 -47.25 -2.30 6.56
C LEU A 23 -48.27 -3.29 7.13
N ILE A 24 -48.34 -3.44 8.46
CA ILE A 24 -49.36 -4.27 9.14
C ILE A 24 -50.79 -3.86 8.74
N GLU A 25 -51.07 -2.56 8.68
CA GLU A 25 -52.40 -2.07 8.27
C GLU A 25 -52.66 -2.38 6.79
N LEU A 26 -51.65 -2.23 5.94
CA LEU A 26 -51.73 -2.56 4.52
C LEU A 26 -51.89 -4.06 4.26
N LEU A 27 -51.26 -4.90 5.09
CA LEU A 27 -51.32 -6.36 4.99
C LEU A 27 -52.63 -6.93 5.56
N ALA A 28 -53.41 -6.17 6.33
CA ALA A 28 -54.75 -6.56 6.73
C ALA A 28 -55.77 -6.50 5.57
N ASP A 29 -55.44 -5.82 4.47
CA ASP A 29 -56.25 -5.75 3.25
C ASP A 29 -55.91 -6.91 2.30
N GLU A 30 -56.67 -8.00 2.43
CA GLU A 30 -56.50 -9.21 1.62
C GLU A 30 -56.70 -8.98 0.11
N GLU A 31 -57.60 -8.08 -0.29
CA GLU A 31 -57.83 -7.82 -1.72
C GLU A 31 -56.66 -7.05 -2.32
N ARG A 32 -56.10 -6.09 -1.58
CA ARG A 32 -54.82 -5.46 -1.93
C ARG A 32 -53.73 -6.53 -2.06
N ASN A 33 -53.55 -7.38 -1.07
CA ASN A 33 -52.49 -8.40 -1.06
C ASN A 33 -52.59 -9.33 -2.28
N LYS A 34 -53.78 -9.85 -2.58
CA LYS A 34 -54.02 -10.69 -3.77
C LYS A 34 -53.66 -9.97 -5.06
N SER A 35 -54.00 -8.69 -5.19
CA SER A 35 -53.66 -7.89 -6.38
C SER A 35 -52.16 -7.56 -6.49
N MET A 36 -51.36 -7.84 -5.45
CA MET A 36 -49.90 -7.65 -5.42
C MET A 36 -49.14 -8.99 -5.47
N PHE A 37 -49.86 -10.09 -5.70
CA PHE A 37 -49.31 -11.40 -6.00
C PHE A 37 -49.47 -11.67 -7.50
N VAL A 38 -48.36 -11.67 -8.24
CA VAL A 38 -48.32 -11.68 -9.70
C VAL A 38 -47.63 -12.96 -10.17
N ALA A 39 -48.35 -13.78 -10.93
CA ALA A 39 -47.85 -15.02 -11.49
C ALA A 39 -48.27 -15.15 -12.97
N PRO A 40 -47.61 -14.42 -13.90
CA PRO A 40 -47.98 -14.39 -15.31
C PRO A 40 -47.86 -15.77 -15.94
N SER A 41 -48.88 -16.16 -16.73
CA SER A 41 -48.98 -17.52 -17.29
C SER A 41 -47.84 -17.85 -18.27
N ASP A 42 -47.33 -16.85 -18.98
CA ASP A 42 -46.23 -16.96 -19.94
C ASP A 42 -44.87 -17.24 -19.26
N LEU A 43 -44.74 -16.89 -17.97
CA LEU A 43 -43.55 -17.16 -17.16
C LEU A 43 -43.61 -18.48 -16.38
N LYS A 44 -44.55 -19.36 -16.73
CA LYS A 44 -44.61 -20.77 -16.30
C LYS A 44 -44.53 -20.96 -14.77
N GLY A 45 -45.15 -20.07 -14.01
CA GLY A 45 -45.21 -20.15 -12.55
C GLY A 45 -44.12 -19.39 -11.79
N LEU A 46 -43.35 -18.53 -12.45
CA LEU A 46 -42.59 -17.48 -11.74
C LEU A 46 -43.58 -16.57 -11.02
N THR A 47 -43.33 -16.33 -9.74
CA THR A 47 -44.21 -15.53 -8.89
C THR A 47 -43.45 -14.35 -8.31
N LEU A 48 -44.05 -13.16 -8.38
CA LEU A 48 -43.66 -11.96 -7.64
C LEU A 48 -44.74 -11.65 -6.60
N ASP A 49 -44.36 -11.63 -5.31
CA ASP A 49 -45.16 -11.05 -4.25
C ASP A 49 -44.49 -9.75 -3.79
N TYR A 50 -45.15 -8.62 -4.05
CA TYR A 50 -44.70 -7.30 -3.61
C TYR A 50 -45.66 -6.67 -2.59
N SER A 51 -46.56 -7.46 -1.97
CA SER A 51 -47.55 -7.00 -0.98
C SER A 51 -46.92 -6.32 0.24
N ARG A 52 -45.67 -6.65 0.55
CA ARG A 52 -44.86 -6.07 1.64
C ARG A 52 -44.12 -4.80 1.23
N GLU A 53 -44.42 -4.23 0.07
CA GLU A 53 -44.03 -2.87 -0.28
C GLU A 53 -44.97 -1.83 0.33
N ARG A 54 -44.45 -0.63 0.63
CA ARG A 54 -45.24 0.49 1.18
C ARG A 54 -46.07 1.17 0.10
N LEU A 55 -47.05 0.44 -0.43
CA LEU A 55 -47.91 0.82 -1.54
C LEU A 55 -49.36 0.48 -1.23
N ASN A 56 -50.29 1.44 -1.35
CA ASN A 56 -51.73 1.20 -1.48
C ASN A 56 -52.19 1.40 -2.94
N GLU A 57 -53.48 1.18 -3.21
CA GLU A 57 -54.07 1.35 -4.55
C GLU A 57 -53.76 2.73 -5.17
N ALA A 58 -53.90 3.81 -4.39
CA ALA A 58 -53.65 5.17 -4.88
C ALA A 58 -52.18 5.39 -5.27
N SER A 59 -51.23 4.88 -4.48
CA SER A 59 -49.79 4.97 -4.81
C SER A 59 -49.42 4.11 -6.01
N ARG A 60 -49.99 2.89 -6.16
CA ARG A 60 -49.79 2.05 -7.35
C ARG A 60 -50.31 2.74 -8.60
N LYS A 61 -51.52 3.31 -8.54
CA LYS A 61 -52.07 4.09 -9.65
C LYS A 61 -51.16 5.25 -10.03
N ALA A 62 -50.65 6.00 -9.04
CA ALA A 62 -49.73 7.11 -9.29
C ALA A 62 -48.42 6.65 -9.97
N LEU A 63 -47.87 5.49 -9.59
CA LEU A 63 -46.70 4.91 -10.27
C LEU A 63 -47.00 4.51 -11.72
N PHE A 64 -48.15 3.91 -11.99
CA PHE A 64 -48.54 3.57 -13.36
C PHE A 64 -48.83 4.80 -14.22
N ASP A 65 -49.43 5.84 -13.64
CA ASP A 65 -49.61 7.13 -14.32
C ASP A 65 -48.24 7.78 -14.61
N LEU A 66 -47.27 7.67 -13.69
CA LEU A 66 -45.89 8.13 -13.91
C LEU A 66 -45.19 7.36 -15.04
N ALA A 67 -45.40 6.04 -15.13
CA ALA A 67 -44.88 5.23 -16.23
C ALA A 67 -45.42 5.65 -17.60
N LYS A 68 -46.72 5.98 -17.66
CA LYS A 68 -47.37 6.51 -18.86
C LYS A 68 -46.81 7.88 -19.24
N GLU A 69 -46.68 8.79 -18.26
CA GLU A 69 -46.08 10.12 -18.45
C GLU A 69 -44.63 10.04 -18.94
N ALA A 70 -43.87 9.06 -18.45
CA ALA A 70 -42.50 8.82 -18.89
C ALA A 70 -42.40 8.11 -20.26
N HIS A 71 -43.52 7.77 -20.90
CA HIS A 71 -43.61 7.03 -22.15
C HIS A 71 -42.86 5.68 -22.11
N LEU A 72 -43.04 4.92 -21.04
CA LEU A 72 -42.33 3.65 -20.83
C LEU A 72 -42.55 2.67 -22.00
N ASP A 73 -43.79 2.46 -22.44
CA ASP A 73 -44.11 1.52 -23.52
C ASP A 73 -43.36 1.83 -24.82
N GLN A 74 -43.26 3.12 -25.18
CA GLN A 74 -42.53 3.54 -26.37
C GLN A 74 -41.03 3.29 -26.21
N LYS A 75 -40.46 3.59 -25.04
CA LYS A 75 -39.03 3.35 -24.77
C LYS A 75 -38.67 1.87 -24.79
N ILE A 76 -39.58 1.00 -24.37
CA ILE A 76 -39.44 -0.46 -24.52
C ILE A 76 -39.36 -0.81 -26.00
N GLU A 77 -40.35 -0.40 -26.81
CA GLU A 77 -40.32 -0.71 -28.24
C GLU A 77 -39.11 -0.09 -28.96
N ASP A 78 -38.71 1.13 -28.60
CA ASP A 78 -37.52 1.78 -29.17
C ASP A 78 -36.25 0.96 -28.93
N MET A 79 -36.09 0.40 -27.72
CA MET A 79 -34.99 -0.50 -27.40
C MET A 79 -35.01 -1.75 -28.29
N PHE A 80 -36.13 -2.48 -28.30
CA PHE A 80 -36.27 -3.74 -29.05
C PHE A 80 -36.17 -3.55 -30.56
N ASN A 81 -36.56 -2.38 -31.09
CA ASN A 81 -36.48 -2.08 -32.51
C ASN A 81 -35.13 -1.47 -32.94
N GLY A 82 -34.16 -1.36 -32.02
CA GLY A 82 -32.82 -0.90 -32.35
C GLY A 82 -32.70 0.61 -32.58
N VAL A 83 -33.65 1.40 -32.05
CA VAL A 83 -33.53 2.86 -32.05
C VAL A 83 -32.27 3.25 -31.25
N LYS A 84 -31.59 4.31 -31.69
CA LYS A 84 -30.36 4.81 -31.07
C LYS A 84 -30.63 5.54 -29.73
N ILE A 85 -31.20 4.82 -28.76
CA ILE A 85 -31.65 5.34 -27.46
C ILE A 85 -30.50 5.68 -26.51
N ASN A 86 -29.29 5.15 -26.74
CA ASN A 86 -28.08 5.67 -26.10
C ASN A 86 -27.66 6.94 -26.85
N THR A 87 -28.32 8.05 -26.55
CA THR A 87 -28.21 9.31 -27.33
C THR A 87 -26.87 10.01 -27.13
N THR A 88 -26.23 9.86 -25.98
CA THR A 88 -24.94 10.51 -25.68
C THR A 88 -23.79 9.88 -26.46
N GLU A 89 -23.89 8.59 -26.79
CA GLU A 89 -22.94 7.88 -27.65
C GLU A 89 -23.46 7.62 -29.07
N LYS A 90 -24.72 7.98 -29.37
CA LYS A 90 -25.43 7.75 -30.64
C LYS A 90 -25.47 6.27 -31.06
N ARG A 91 -25.76 5.38 -30.11
CA ARG A 91 -25.78 3.93 -30.31
C ARG A 91 -27.16 3.32 -30.07
N ALA A 92 -27.44 2.23 -30.78
CA ALA A 92 -28.53 1.32 -30.43
C ALA A 92 -28.19 0.57 -29.14
N VAL A 93 -29.19 -0.04 -28.53
CA VAL A 93 -29.04 -0.88 -27.34
C VAL A 93 -29.83 -2.16 -27.54
N LEU A 94 -29.13 -3.26 -27.81
CA LEU A 94 -29.75 -4.47 -28.35
C LEU A 94 -29.24 -5.75 -27.70
N HIS A 95 -28.95 -5.73 -26.40
CA HIS A 95 -28.57 -6.96 -25.68
C HIS A 95 -29.65 -8.05 -25.76
N THR A 96 -30.91 -7.69 -26.00
CA THR A 96 -32.02 -8.60 -26.30
C THR A 96 -31.83 -9.37 -27.62
N ALA A 97 -31.28 -8.73 -28.66
CA ALA A 97 -31.01 -9.39 -29.95
C ALA A 97 -29.97 -10.52 -29.86
N LEU A 98 -29.16 -10.56 -28.80
CA LEU A 98 -28.18 -11.63 -28.55
C LEU A 98 -28.81 -12.99 -28.27
N ARG A 99 -30.09 -12.98 -27.91
CA ARG A 99 -30.86 -14.15 -27.46
C ARG A 99 -32.15 -14.35 -28.25
N ASP A 100 -32.35 -13.56 -29.30
CA ASP A 100 -33.48 -13.72 -30.21
C ASP A 100 -33.40 -15.02 -31.02
N PRO A 101 -34.55 -15.58 -31.42
CA PRO A 101 -34.63 -16.71 -32.35
C PRO A 101 -33.87 -16.44 -33.65
N ARG A 102 -33.37 -17.50 -34.28
CA ARG A 102 -32.53 -17.42 -35.49
C ARG A 102 -33.18 -16.70 -36.67
N ASP A 103 -34.50 -16.73 -36.76
CA ASP A 103 -35.31 -16.13 -37.81
C ASP A 103 -35.83 -14.73 -37.46
N ALA A 104 -35.51 -14.20 -36.28
CA ALA A 104 -35.88 -12.85 -35.89
C ALA A 104 -35.20 -11.79 -36.77
N LYS A 105 -35.88 -10.65 -36.91
CA LYS A 105 -35.45 -9.54 -37.77
C LYS A 105 -35.37 -8.26 -36.96
N VAL A 106 -34.15 -7.89 -36.59
CA VAL A 106 -33.85 -6.62 -35.91
C VAL A 106 -32.86 -5.86 -36.78
N THR A 107 -33.28 -4.73 -37.34
CA THR A 107 -32.49 -4.00 -38.33
C THR A 107 -31.85 -2.76 -37.70
N VAL A 108 -30.52 -2.65 -37.79
CA VAL A 108 -29.76 -1.45 -37.43
C VAL A 108 -28.94 -1.02 -38.63
N ASP A 109 -29.02 0.26 -38.99
CA ASP A 109 -28.29 0.85 -40.13
C ASP A 109 -28.41 0.01 -41.42
N GLY A 110 -29.61 -0.54 -41.65
CA GLY A 110 -29.95 -1.33 -42.85
C GLY A 110 -29.54 -2.81 -42.83
N LYS A 111 -29.01 -3.33 -41.71
CA LYS A 111 -28.57 -4.74 -41.59
C LYS A 111 -29.32 -5.48 -40.48
N ASN A 112 -29.70 -6.73 -40.72
CA ASN A 112 -30.26 -7.60 -39.69
C ASN A 112 -29.15 -8.07 -38.73
N VAL A 113 -29.16 -7.58 -37.49
CA VAL A 113 -28.09 -7.89 -36.53
C VAL A 113 -28.17 -9.31 -35.99
N VAL A 114 -29.35 -9.94 -36.01
CA VAL A 114 -29.58 -11.30 -35.51
C VAL A 114 -28.81 -12.35 -36.34
N GLU A 115 -28.66 -12.13 -37.64
CA GLU A 115 -27.84 -13.01 -38.50
C GLU A 115 -26.38 -13.02 -38.08
N ASP A 116 -25.83 -11.85 -37.74
CA ASP A 116 -24.46 -11.74 -37.23
C ASP A 116 -24.33 -12.40 -35.85
N VAL A 117 -25.35 -12.27 -34.98
CA VAL A 117 -25.44 -12.96 -33.68
C VAL A 117 -25.34 -14.47 -33.86
N TRP A 118 -26.18 -15.06 -34.70
CA TRP A 118 -26.19 -16.51 -34.90
C TRP A 118 -24.94 -17.03 -35.59
N ARG A 119 -24.30 -16.23 -36.46
CA ARG A 119 -22.97 -16.59 -37.01
C ARG A 119 -21.94 -16.76 -35.89
N VAL A 120 -21.92 -15.85 -34.92
CA VAL A 120 -21.00 -15.94 -33.76
C VAL A 120 -21.41 -17.10 -32.84
N LEU A 121 -22.69 -17.29 -32.55
CA LEU A 121 -23.15 -18.40 -31.72
C LEU A 121 -22.81 -19.77 -32.34
N ASP A 122 -22.97 -19.92 -33.66
CA ASP A 122 -22.56 -21.13 -34.39
C ASP A 122 -21.04 -21.34 -34.30
N GLN A 123 -20.25 -20.28 -34.45
CA GLN A 123 -18.79 -20.33 -34.27
C GLN A 123 -18.41 -20.78 -32.85
N ILE A 124 -19.07 -20.24 -31.82
CA ILE A 124 -18.85 -20.61 -30.41
C ILE A 124 -19.21 -22.08 -30.18
N LYS A 125 -20.34 -22.54 -30.73
CA LYS A 125 -20.76 -23.94 -30.65
C LYS A 125 -19.68 -24.84 -31.24
N THR A 126 -19.30 -24.61 -32.50
CA THR A 126 -18.29 -25.42 -33.18
C THR A 126 -16.95 -25.39 -32.45
N TYR A 127 -16.47 -24.22 -32.05
CA TYR A 127 -15.18 -24.11 -31.36
C TYR A 127 -15.18 -24.81 -30.00
N SER A 128 -16.22 -24.58 -29.19
CA SER A 128 -16.32 -25.21 -27.86
C SER A 128 -16.44 -26.73 -27.96
N GLU A 129 -17.17 -27.26 -28.95
CA GLU A 129 -17.24 -28.71 -29.22
C GLU A 129 -15.87 -29.29 -29.58
N LYS A 130 -15.08 -28.63 -30.44
CA LYS A 130 -13.72 -29.05 -30.80
C LYS A 130 -12.76 -29.07 -29.62
N VAL A 131 -12.80 -28.03 -28.77
CA VAL A 131 -11.96 -27.95 -27.56
C VAL A 131 -12.36 -29.03 -26.56
N ARG A 132 -13.66 -29.26 -26.36
CA ARG A 132 -14.19 -30.23 -25.39
C ARG A 132 -13.99 -31.68 -25.83
N SER A 133 -14.08 -31.97 -27.13
CA SER A 133 -13.82 -33.30 -27.69
C SER A 133 -12.32 -33.64 -27.75
N GLY A 134 -11.46 -32.63 -27.66
CA GLY A 134 -10.03 -32.77 -27.87
C GLY A 134 -9.63 -32.86 -29.35
N GLU A 135 -10.47 -32.39 -30.27
CA GLU A 135 -10.06 -32.13 -31.65
C GLU A 135 -9.11 -30.92 -31.70
N HIS A 136 -9.46 -29.85 -30.98
CA HIS A 136 -8.56 -28.71 -30.75
C HIS A 136 -7.66 -29.01 -29.55
N ARG A 137 -6.36 -29.11 -29.80
CA ARG A 137 -5.34 -29.50 -28.80
C ARG A 137 -4.33 -28.40 -28.59
N GLY A 138 -3.72 -28.39 -27.41
CA GLY A 138 -2.57 -27.55 -27.12
C GLY A 138 -1.38 -27.88 -28.02
N VAL A 139 -0.33 -27.07 -27.97
CA VAL A 139 0.89 -27.22 -28.78
C VAL A 139 1.57 -28.57 -28.57
N THR A 140 1.43 -29.17 -27.37
CA THR A 140 1.98 -30.49 -27.05
C THR A 140 1.04 -31.66 -27.38
N GLY A 141 -0.13 -31.38 -27.95
CA GLY A 141 -1.15 -32.39 -28.27
C GLY A 141 -2.06 -32.79 -27.10
N LYS A 142 -1.90 -32.19 -25.91
CA LYS A 142 -2.82 -32.42 -24.78
C LYS A 142 -4.15 -31.69 -24.97
N VAL A 143 -5.20 -32.21 -24.33
CA VAL A 143 -6.54 -31.62 -24.35
C VAL A 143 -6.56 -30.38 -23.46
N LEU A 144 -7.16 -29.29 -23.93
CA LEU A 144 -7.30 -28.07 -23.16
C LEU A 144 -8.53 -28.18 -22.24
N LYS A 145 -8.28 -28.43 -20.95
CA LYS A 145 -9.30 -28.64 -19.92
C LYS A 145 -9.32 -27.55 -18.87
N ASN A 146 -8.28 -26.71 -18.80
CA ASN A 146 -8.23 -25.53 -17.95
C ASN A 146 -8.51 -24.29 -18.80
N ILE A 147 -9.41 -23.43 -18.36
CA ILE A 147 -9.76 -22.17 -19.00
C ILE A 147 -9.42 -21.02 -18.05
N VAL A 148 -8.67 -20.03 -18.53
CA VAL A 148 -8.40 -18.79 -17.80
C VAL A 148 -9.02 -17.63 -18.57
N CYS A 149 -10.06 -17.02 -18.01
CA CYS A 149 -10.77 -15.90 -18.60
C CYS A 149 -10.21 -14.59 -18.08
N VAL A 150 -9.68 -13.75 -18.96
CA VAL A 150 -9.10 -12.44 -18.60
C VAL A 150 -10.04 -11.33 -19.04
N GLY A 151 -10.62 -10.60 -18.08
CA GLY A 151 -11.59 -9.54 -18.33
C GLY A 151 -11.95 -8.81 -17.04
N ILE A 152 -12.36 -7.55 -17.12
CA ILE A 152 -12.73 -6.73 -15.94
C ILE A 152 -14.12 -6.10 -16.12
N GLY A 153 -14.81 -5.84 -15.01
CA GLY A 153 -16.17 -5.28 -15.03
C GLY A 153 -17.13 -6.20 -15.79
N GLY A 154 -17.79 -5.68 -16.82
CA GLY A 154 -18.82 -6.41 -17.56
C GLY A 154 -18.28 -7.60 -18.36
N SER A 155 -16.98 -7.60 -18.65
CA SER A 155 -16.27 -8.72 -19.28
C SER A 155 -15.99 -9.89 -18.33
N TYR A 156 -16.39 -9.79 -17.07
CA TYR A 156 -16.11 -10.77 -16.02
C TYR A 156 -17.31 -11.03 -15.10
N LEU A 157 -17.96 -9.99 -14.56
CA LEU A 157 -18.97 -10.13 -13.51
C LEU A 157 -20.18 -10.97 -13.95
N GLY A 158 -20.72 -10.70 -15.14
CA GLY A 158 -21.81 -11.50 -15.71
C GLY A 158 -21.39 -12.95 -15.98
N PRO A 159 -20.29 -13.21 -16.72
CA PRO A 159 -19.75 -14.55 -16.94
C PRO A 159 -19.51 -15.35 -15.64
N GLU A 160 -18.90 -14.74 -14.63
CA GLU A 160 -18.63 -15.40 -13.35
C GLU A 160 -19.91 -15.68 -12.56
N PHE A 161 -20.87 -14.75 -12.57
CA PHE A 161 -22.20 -14.99 -12.02
C PHE A 161 -22.84 -16.25 -12.60
N VAL A 162 -22.94 -16.35 -13.92
CA VAL A 162 -23.57 -17.52 -14.56
C VAL A 162 -22.75 -18.78 -14.34
N PHE A 163 -21.42 -18.67 -14.32
CA PHE A 163 -20.54 -19.79 -14.01
C PHE A 163 -20.81 -20.35 -12.62
N GLU A 164 -20.78 -19.53 -11.57
CA GLU A 164 -21.03 -20.00 -10.20
C GLU A 164 -22.47 -20.52 -10.05
N ALA A 165 -23.45 -19.90 -10.70
CA ALA A 165 -24.84 -20.34 -10.67
C ALA A 165 -25.03 -21.76 -11.24
N LEU A 166 -24.25 -22.14 -12.25
CA LEU A 166 -24.34 -23.45 -12.91
C LEU A 166 -23.36 -24.50 -12.37
N ARG A 167 -22.40 -24.09 -11.55
CA ARG A 167 -21.36 -24.98 -11.02
C ARG A 167 -21.91 -26.22 -10.30
N THR A 168 -23.06 -26.08 -9.63
CA THR A 168 -23.72 -27.17 -8.90
C THR A 168 -25.01 -27.66 -9.54
N ASP A 169 -25.42 -27.11 -10.69
CA ASP A 169 -26.53 -27.66 -11.48
C ASP A 169 -26.16 -29.08 -11.96
N PRO A 170 -27.04 -30.10 -11.81
CA PRO A 170 -26.68 -31.49 -12.13
C PRO A 170 -26.23 -31.73 -13.58
N GLU A 171 -26.90 -31.10 -14.55
CA GLU A 171 -26.58 -31.29 -15.97
C GLU A 171 -25.30 -30.55 -16.35
N ALA A 172 -25.18 -29.30 -15.90
CA ALA A 172 -23.99 -28.49 -16.14
C ALA A 172 -22.75 -29.08 -15.45
N LYS A 173 -22.87 -29.50 -14.18
CA LYS A 173 -21.80 -30.16 -13.43
C LYS A 173 -21.30 -31.41 -14.14
N LYS A 174 -22.21 -32.25 -14.65
CA LYS A 174 -21.84 -33.43 -15.44
C LYS A 174 -21.12 -33.04 -16.73
N ALA A 175 -21.60 -32.01 -17.43
CA ALA A 175 -20.95 -31.53 -18.64
C ALA A 175 -19.57 -30.89 -18.39
N ALA A 176 -19.31 -30.40 -17.17
CA ALA A 176 -18.04 -29.80 -16.76
C ALA A 176 -17.03 -30.78 -16.17
N GLU A 177 -17.32 -32.08 -16.12
CA GLU A 177 -16.45 -33.07 -15.49
C GLU A 177 -15.02 -33.06 -16.08
N GLY A 178 -14.03 -32.98 -15.20
CA GLY A 178 -12.61 -32.90 -15.59
C GLY A 178 -12.16 -31.55 -16.16
N ARG A 179 -13.00 -30.51 -16.14
CA ARG A 179 -12.68 -29.17 -16.66
C ARG A 179 -12.69 -28.13 -15.54
N THR A 180 -11.80 -27.16 -15.65
CA THR A 180 -11.65 -26.05 -14.70
C THR A 180 -11.74 -24.74 -15.45
N CYS A 181 -12.55 -23.81 -14.98
CA CYS A 181 -12.57 -22.43 -15.46
C CYS A 181 -12.24 -21.49 -14.29
N LYS A 182 -11.31 -20.57 -14.52
CA LYS A 182 -10.90 -19.52 -13.58
C LYS A 182 -11.02 -18.16 -14.26
N PHE A 183 -11.27 -17.14 -13.45
CA PHE A 183 -11.37 -15.76 -13.92
C PHE A 183 -10.24 -14.92 -13.33
N LEU A 184 -9.62 -14.08 -14.16
CA LEU A 184 -8.56 -13.16 -13.83
C LEU A 184 -9.01 -11.75 -14.20
N ALA A 185 -9.34 -10.94 -13.20
CA ALA A 185 -9.95 -9.63 -13.40
C ALA A 185 -9.07 -8.49 -12.91
N ASN A 186 -8.56 -8.59 -11.69
CA ASN A 186 -7.77 -7.53 -11.09
C ASN A 186 -6.36 -7.48 -11.71
N VAL A 187 -5.79 -6.28 -11.83
CA VAL A 187 -4.42 -6.08 -12.31
C VAL A 187 -3.38 -6.37 -11.22
N ASP A 188 -3.83 -6.53 -9.97
CA ASP A 188 -3.02 -7.03 -8.87
C ASP A 188 -2.41 -8.41 -9.23
N PRO A 189 -1.07 -8.57 -9.21
CA PRO A 189 -0.43 -9.84 -9.54
C PRO A 189 -0.87 -11.02 -8.64
N ILE A 190 -1.45 -10.77 -7.46
CA ILE A 190 -2.04 -11.83 -6.63
C ILE A 190 -3.21 -12.52 -7.35
N ASP A 191 -3.98 -11.80 -8.17
CA ASP A 191 -5.08 -12.41 -8.94
C ASP A 191 -4.53 -13.31 -10.06
N VAL A 192 -3.37 -12.95 -10.63
CA VAL A 192 -2.64 -13.80 -11.58
C VAL A 192 -2.21 -15.11 -10.92
N GLU A 193 -1.61 -15.03 -9.73
CA GLU A 193 -1.20 -16.20 -8.96
C GLU A 193 -2.39 -17.13 -8.69
N ARG A 194 -3.51 -16.59 -8.18
CA ARG A 194 -4.75 -17.34 -7.93
C ARG A 194 -5.33 -17.97 -9.20
N ALA A 195 -5.33 -17.22 -10.30
CA ALA A 195 -5.85 -17.69 -11.58
C ALA A 195 -5.01 -18.82 -12.19
N LEU A 196 -3.69 -18.84 -11.95
CA LEU A 196 -2.76 -19.84 -12.50
C LEU A 196 -2.44 -20.98 -11.53
N GLU A 197 -2.79 -20.84 -10.25
CA GLU A 197 -2.53 -21.84 -9.21
C GLU A 197 -3.02 -23.23 -9.63
N GLY A 198 -2.11 -24.22 -9.57
CA GLY A 198 -2.39 -25.62 -9.88
C GLY A 198 -2.62 -25.94 -11.36
N LEU A 199 -2.50 -24.97 -12.27
CA LEU A 199 -2.75 -25.19 -13.69
C LEU A 199 -1.51 -25.71 -14.43
N ASN A 200 -1.73 -26.64 -15.37
CA ASN A 200 -0.72 -27.07 -16.33
C ASN A 200 -0.84 -26.26 -17.62
N ALA A 201 0.22 -25.55 -18.02
CA ALA A 201 0.25 -24.74 -19.25
C ALA A 201 -0.11 -25.53 -20.51
N GLU A 202 0.31 -26.79 -20.61
CA GLU A 202 0.02 -27.65 -21.77
C GLU A 202 -1.47 -27.96 -21.96
N GLU A 203 -2.26 -27.82 -20.89
CA GLU A 203 -3.70 -28.13 -20.85
C GLU A 203 -4.56 -26.87 -20.65
N THR A 204 -3.97 -25.67 -20.76
CA THR A 204 -4.62 -24.40 -20.44
C THR A 204 -4.92 -23.55 -21.67
N LEU A 205 -6.17 -23.07 -21.77
CA LEU A 205 -6.65 -22.11 -22.78
C LEU A 205 -6.88 -20.75 -22.11
N LEU A 206 -6.26 -19.70 -22.65
CA LEU A 206 -6.49 -18.31 -22.28
C LEU A 206 -7.62 -17.72 -23.14
N VAL A 207 -8.63 -17.15 -22.51
CA VAL A 207 -9.73 -16.41 -23.17
C VAL A 207 -9.59 -14.93 -22.82
N VAL A 208 -9.22 -14.09 -23.78
CA VAL A 208 -9.06 -12.64 -23.58
C VAL A 208 -10.37 -11.91 -23.92
N ILE A 209 -11.00 -11.29 -22.94
CA ILE A 209 -12.32 -10.65 -23.08
C ILE A 209 -12.16 -9.15 -22.91
N SER A 210 -12.17 -8.41 -24.02
CA SER A 210 -12.08 -6.95 -24.01
C SER A 210 -12.70 -6.34 -25.28
N LYS A 211 -13.70 -5.48 -25.11
CA LYS A 211 -14.36 -4.79 -26.22
C LYS A 211 -13.37 -4.03 -27.09
N THR A 212 -12.57 -3.17 -26.48
CA THR A 212 -11.60 -2.33 -27.18
C THR A 212 -10.25 -3.01 -27.38
N PHE A 213 -9.98 -4.10 -26.65
CA PHE A 213 -8.67 -4.76 -26.60
C PHE A 213 -7.52 -3.82 -26.16
N THR A 214 -7.86 -2.78 -25.40
CA THR A 214 -6.93 -1.75 -24.90
C THR A 214 -7.06 -1.48 -23.40
N THR A 215 -8.01 -2.12 -22.71
CA THR A 215 -8.19 -2.01 -21.26
C THR A 215 -6.88 -2.36 -20.55
N ALA A 216 -6.34 -1.43 -19.75
CA ALA A 216 -4.97 -1.54 -19.26
C ALA A 216 -4.74 -2.78 -18.39
N GLU A 217 -5.68 -3.06 -17.49
CA GLU A 217 -5.69 -4.20 -16.58
C GLU A 217 -5.75 -5.51 -17.37
N THR A 218 -6.77 -5.67 -18.22
CA THR A 218 -6.98 -6.86 -19.06
C THR A 218 -5.79 -7.13 -19.97
N MET A 219 -5.23 -6.11 -20.62
CA MET A 219 -4.13 -6.31 -21.55
C MET A 219 -2.80 -6.59 -20.84
N LEU A 220 -2.57 -6.05 -19.65
CA LEU A 220 -1.41 -6.43 -18.84
C LEU A 220 -1.54 -7.89 -18.40
N ASN A 221 -2.68 -8.28 -17.86
CA ASN A 221 -2.95 -9.66 -17.45
C ASN A 221 -2.85 -10.65 -18.62
N ALA A 222 -3.42 -10.34 -19.78
CA ALA A 222 -3.33 -11.18 -20.98
C ALA A 222 -1.87 -11.36 -21.43
N LYS A 223 -1.06 -10.30 -21.36
CA LYS A 223 0.39 -10.39 -21.64
C LYS A 223 1.12 -11.22 -20.59
N THR A 224 0.77 -11.09 -19.32
CA THR A 224 1.36 -11.87 -18.22
C THR A 224 1.05 -13.35 -18.35
N VAL A 225 -0.21 -13.73 -18.60
CA VAL A 225 -0.59 -15.14 -18.82
C VAL A 225 0.03 -15.70 -20.10
N ARG A 226 0.11 -14.89 -21.18
CA ARG A 226 0.84 -15.29 -22.39
C ARG A 226 2.32 -15.53 -22.11
N GLN A 227 2.95 -14.67 -21.30
CA GLN A 227 4.34 -14.87 -20.90
C GLN A 227 4.50 -16.17 -20.11
N TRP A 228 3.60 -16.45 -19.15
CA TRP A 228 3.57 -17.72 -18.43
C TRP A 228 3.42 -18.93 -19.36
N LEU A 229 2.57 -18.85 -20.39
CA LEU A 229 2.48 -19.91 -21.42
C LEU A 229 3.81 -20.08 -22.16
N PHE A 230 4.46 -18.98 -22.57
CA PHE A 230 5.76 -19.04 -23.25
C PHE A 230 6.88 -19.59 -22.36
N ASP A 231 6.89 -19.25 -21.07
CA ASP A 231 7.90 -19.73 -20.14
C ASP A 231 7.82 -21.25 -19.94
N ASN A 232 6.62 -21.83 -20.08
CA ASN A 232 6.39 -23.26 -19.90
C ASN A 232 6.37 -24.07 -21.21
N LEU A 233 6.00 -23.46 -22.34
CA LEU A 233 5.79 -24.15 -23.62
C LEU A 233 6.80 -23.73 -24.71
N GLY A 234 7.64 -22.74 -24.43
CA GLY A 234 8.52 -22.11 -25.41
C GLY A 234 7.84 -20.97 -26.18
N LYS A 235 8.64 -20.03 -26.67
CA LYS A 235 8.15 -18.84 -27.39
C LYS A 235 7.96 -19.16 -28.88
N SER A 236 6.75 -19.56 -29.26
CA SER A 236 6.35 -19.83 -30.66
C SER A 236 4.99 -19.19 -30.97
N PRO A 237 4.76 -18.71 -32.21
CA PRO A 237 3.43 -18.30 -32.66
C PRO A 237 2.36 -19.39 -32.46
N GLU A 238 2.75 -20.67 -32.56
CA GLU A 238 1.83 -21.81 -32.36
C GLU A 238 1.25 -21.89 -30.94
N VAL A 239 1.97 -21.38 -29.93
CA VAL A 239 1.44 -21.33 -28.56
C VAL A 239 0.26 -20.37 -28.50
N VAL A 240 0.36 -19.21 -29.16
CA VAL A 240 -0.73 -18.23 -29.17
C VAL A 240 -1.93 -18.76 -29.95
N SER A 241 -1.72 -19.31 -31.15
CA SER A 241 -2.82 -19.83 -31.96
C SER A 241 -3.60 -20.96 -31.28
N LYS A 242 -2.91 -21.87 -30.56
CA LYS A 242 -3.55 -23.03 -29.92
C LYS A 242 -4.06 -22.77 -28.51
N HIS A 243 -3.42 -21.89 -27.75
CA HIS A 243 -3.74 -21.65 -26.33
C HIS A 243 -4.39 -20.30 -26.06
N VAL A 244 -4.71 -19.49 -27.07
CA VAL A 244 -5.34 -18.19 -26.87
C VAL A 244 -6.51 -17.98 -27.83
N CYS A 245 -7.66 -17.57 -27.29
CA CYS A 245 -8.78 -17.03 -28.05
C CYS A 245 -9.23 -15.68 -27.48
N ALA A 246 -10.04 -14.92 -28.22
CA ALA A 246 -10.48 -13.60 -27.79
C ALA A 246 -11.96 -13.33 -28.07
N CYS A 247 -12.57 -12.56 -27.18
CA CYS A 247 -13.88 -11.94 -27.37
C CYS A 247 -13.68 -10.43 -27.52
N SER A 248 -13.78 -9.90 -28.75
CA SER A 248 -13.46 -8.48 -29.01
C SER A 248 -14.11 -7.97 -30.29
N THR A 249 -14.23 -6.64 -30.41
CA THR A 249 -14.58 -5.95 -31.66
C THR A 249 -13.34 -5.42 -32.39
N ALA A 250 -12.16 -5.48 -31.76
CA ALA A 250 -10.93 -4.89 -32.27
C ALA A 250 -10.03 -5.91 -33.01
N LEU A 251 -10.52 -6.42 -34.14
CA LEU A 251 -9.87 -7.49 -34.94
C LEU A 251 -8.39 -7.21 -35.28
N LYS A 252 -8.04 -5.95 -35.53
CA LYS A 252 -6.65 -5.56 -35.80
C LYS A 252 -5.74 -5.83 -34.60
N LEU A 253 -6.19 -5.50 -33.38
CA LEU A 253 -5.39 -5.63 -32.16
C LEU A 253 -5.30 -7.09 -31.69
N THR A 254 -6.35 -7.89 -31.91
CA THR A 254 -6.29 -9.34 -31.63
C THR A 254 -5.28 -10.03 -32.55
N LYS A 255 -5.23 -9.63 -33.82
CA LYS A 255 -4.24 -10.12 -34.79
C LYS A 255 -2.82 -9.70 -34.45
N GLU A 256 -2.61 -8.45 -34.04
CA GLU A 256 -1.31 -7.95 -33.54
C GLU A 256 -0.85 -8.70 -32.26
N PHE A 257 -1.79 -9.21 -31.46
CA PHE A 257 -1.47 -10.06 -30.31
C PHE A 257 -1.05 -11.48 -30.71
N GLY A 258 -1.34 -11.89 -31.95
CA GLY A 258 -1.01 -13.19 -32.53
C GLY A 258 -2.17 -14.20 -32.49
N ILE A 259 -3.40 -13.77 -32.23
CA ILE A 259 -4.58 -14.64 -32.17
C ILE A 259 -5.11 -14.84 -33.58
N ASP A 260 -5.35 -16.09 -33.96
CA ASP A 260 -5.93 -16.43 -35.26
C ASP A 260 -7.35 -15.90 -35.39
N ASP A 261 -7.70 -15.42 -36.59
CA ASP A 261 -9.00 -14.79 -36.86
C ASP A 261 -10.18 -15.75 -36.56
N GLU A 262 -9.97 -17.07 -36.70
CA GLU A 262 -10.97 -18.10 -36.35
C GLU A 262 -11.20 -18.28 -34.84
N ASN A 263 -10.24 -17.86 -34.02
CA ASN A 263 -10.29 -17.88 -32.55
C ASN A 263 -10.71 -16.52 -31.96
N VAL A 264 -11.21 -15.61 -32.81
CA VAL A 264 -11.80 -14.34 -32.38
C VAL A 264 -13.31 -14.41 -32.52
N PHE A 265 -14.00 -14.21 -31.40
CA PHE A 265 -15.46 -14.19 -31.31
C PHE A 265 -15.93 -12.74 -31.19
N ALA A 266 -16.55 -12.24 -32.26
CA ALA A 266 -16.98 -10.86 -32.32
C ALA A 266 -18.19 -10.59 -31.41
N PHE A 267 -18.33 -9.34 -31.00
CA PHE A 267 -19.58 -8.77 -30.52
C PHE A 267 -19.68 -7.32 -31.00
N TRP A 268 -20.68 -6.57 -30.56
CA TRP A 268 -21.02 -5.29 -31.19
C TRP A 268 -20.99 -4.10 -30.25
N ASP A 269 -20.97 -2.91 -30.83
CA ASP A 269 -20.92 -1.65 -30.10
C ASP A 269 -22.21 -1.35 -29.31
N TRP A 270 -23.37 -1.79 -29.82
CA TRP A 270 -24.68 -1.75 -29.16
C TRP A 270 -24.83 -2.73 -27.98
N VAL A 271 -23.82 -3.57 -27.73
CA VAL A 271 -23.72 -4.38 -26.50
C VAL A 271 -22.94 -3.58 -25.45
N GLY A 272 -23.64 -3.08 -24.43
CA GLY A 272 -23.03 -2.48 -23.25
C GLY A 272 -22.27 -3.52 -22.44
N GLY A 273 -21.15 -3.15 -21.81
CA GLY A 273 -20.32 -4.12 -21.07
C GLY A 273 -21.09 -4.88 -19.99
N ARG A 274 -21.86 -4.16 -19.17
CA ARG A 274 -22.70 -4.73 -18.11
C ARG A 274 -23.95 -5.50 -18.60
N TYR A 275 -24.20 -5.49 -19.91
CA TYR A 275 -25.28 -6.22 -20.61
C TYR A 275 -24.71 -7.27 -21.59
N SER A 276 -23.45 -7.68 -21.44
CA SER A 276 -22.73 -8.43 -22.47
C SER A 276 -22.68 -9.94 -22.27
N VAL A 277 -23.15 -10.48 -21.14
CA VAL A 277 -23.01 -11.92 -20.81
C VAL A 277 -23.70 -12.85 -21.82
N CYS A 278 -24.81 -12.42 -22.46
CA CYS A 278 -25.46 -13.18 -23.53
C CYS A 278 -24.73 -13.11 -24.89
N SER A 279 -23.64 -12.35 -24.99
CA SER A 279 -22.78 -12.31 -26.19
C SER A 279 -21.62 -13.30 -26.06
N ALA A 280 -20.68 -13.27 -27.02
CA ALA A 280 -19.42 -14.01 -26.94
C ALA A 280 -18.71 -13.90 -25.57
N VAL A 281 -18.83 -12.74 -24.90
CA VAL A 281 -18.26 -12.46 -23.57
C VAL A 281 -18.60 -13.55 -22.55
N GLY A 282 -19.87 -13.96 -22.44
CA GLY A 282 -20.26 -15.05 -21.54
C GLY A 282 -20.40 -16.39 -22.26
N CYS A 283 -20.90 -16.39 -23.49
CA CYS A 283 -21.15 -17.62 -24.23
C CYS A 283 -19.88 -18.43 -24.50
N VAL A 284 -18.72 -17.81 -24.78
CA VAL A 284 -17.46 -18.54 -25.00
C VAL A 284 -17.01 -19.30 -23.74
N PRO A 285 -16.78 -18.65 -22.58
CA PRO A 285 -16.32 -19.37 -21.39
C PRO A 285 -17.35 -20.39 -20.88
N LEU A 286 -18.64 -20.05 -20.92
CA LEU A 286 -19.69 -20.97 -20.48
C LEU A 286 -19.82 -22.19 -21.41
N ALA A 287 -19.71 -22.01 -22.73
CA ALA A 287 -19.74 -23.14 -23.67
C ALA A 287 -18.50 -24.04 -23.51
N LEU A 288 -17.32 -23.45 -23.28
CA LEU A 288 -16.10 -24.22 -23.00
C LEU A 288 -16.21 -25.05 -21.72
N GLN A 289 -16.81 -24.50 -20.66
CA GLN A 289 -16.96 -25.18 -19.38
C GLN A 289 -18.13 -26.18 -19.35
N TYR A 290 -19.33 -25.75 -19.74
CA TYR A 290 -20.58 -26.49 -19.56
C TYR A 290 -21.18 -27.04 -20.87
N GLY A 291 -20.59 -26.72 -22.02
CA GLY A 291 -21.13 -27.06 -23.33
C GLY A 291 -22.17 -26.07 -23.84
N PHE A 292 -22.33 -26.01 -25.16
CA PHE A 292 -23.22 -25.04 -25.81
C PHE A 292 -24.70 -25.23 -25.47
N GLU A 293 -25.14 -26.46 -25.15
CA GLU A 293 -26.53 -26.71 -24.78
C GLU A 293 -26.95 -25.93 -23.53
N GLN A 294 -26.07 -25.84 -22.53
CA GLN A 294 -26.33 -25.06 -21.32
C GLN A 294 -26.40 -23.55 -21.63
N VAL A 295 -25.55 -23.08 -22.55
CA VAL A 295 -25.61 -21.69 -23.06
C VAL A 295 -26.94 -21.43 -23.77
N ASN A 296 -27.39 -22.35 -24.63
CA ASN A 296 -28.65 -22.23 -25.35
C ASN A 296 -29.85 -22.16 -24.38
N GLN A 297 -29.90 -23.01 -23.35
CA GLN A 297 -30.95 -22.95 -22.33
C GLN A 297 -30.94 -21.62 -21.56
N PHE A 298 -29.75 -21.10 -21.25
CA PHE A 298 -29.58 -19.79 -20.63
C PHE A 298 -30.12 -18.65 -21.51
N LEU A 299 -29.74 -18.62 -22.79
CA LEU A 299 -30.25 -17.62 -23.75
C LEU A 299 -31.76 -17.71 -23.91
N GLN A 300 -32.33 -18.92 -23.98
CA GLN A 300 -33.79 -19.13 -24.04
C GLN A 300 -34.51 -18.62 -22.80
N GLY A 301 -33.93 -18.80 -21.62
CA GLY A 301 -34.49 -18.26 -20.38
C GLY A 301 -34.54 -16.74 -20.39
N ALA A 302 -33.48 -16.12 -20.87
CA ALA A 302 -33.38 -14.67 -20.97
C ALA A 302 -34.34 -14.12 -22.05
N HIS A 303 -34.44 -14.77 -23.21
CA HIS A 303 -35.42 -14.41 -24.26
C HIS A 303 -36.87 -14.57 -23.80
N MET A 304 -37.17 -15.59 -22.99
CA MET A 304 -38.51 -15.74 -22.40
C MET A 304 -38.93 -14.52 -21.57
N MET A 305 -37.99 -13.94 -20.81
CA MET A 305 -38.24 -12.73 -20.03
C MET A 305 -38.28 -11.46 -20.90
N ASP A 306 -37.51 -11.42 -22.00
CA ASP A 306 -37.61 -10.36 -23.00
C ASP A 306 -39.01 -10.28 -23.62
N GLU A 307 -39.53 -11.43 -24.06
CA GLU A 307 -40.86 -11.54 -24.65
C GLU A 307 -41.93 -11.13 -23.63
N HIS A 308 -41.80 -11.57 -22.37
CA HIS A 308 -42.70 -11.14 -21.30
C HIS A 308 -42.67 -9.61 -21.12
N PHE A 309 -41.47 -9.04 -21.00
CA PHE A 309 -41.29 -7.60 -20.78
C PHE A 309 -41.83 -6.76 -21.93
N ARG A 310 -41.58 -7.18 -23.17
CA ARG A 310 -42.02 -6.47 -24.39
C ARG A 310 -43.53 -6.57 -24.60
N ASN A 311 -44.09 -7.76 -24.46
CA ASN A 311 -45.45 -8.06 -24.91
C ASN A 311 -46.52 -7.84 -23.83
N THR A 312 -46.15 -7.81 -22.54
CA THR A 312 -47.10 -7.59 -21.44
C THR A 312 -47.40 -6.10 -21.27
N LYS A 313 -48.45 -5.62 -21.95
CA LYS A 313 -48.87 -4.20 -21.92
C LYS A 313 -49.59 -3.80 -20.62
N ASP A 314 -50.15 -4.77 -19.90
CA ASP A 314 -50.68 -4.51 -18.56
C ASP A 314 -49.53 -4.45 -17.54
N LEU A 315 -49.21 -3.23 -17.09
CA LEU A 315 -48.16 -3.00 -16.09
C LEU A 315 -48.41 -3.73 -14.76
N THR A 316 -49.64 -4.14 -14.46
CA THR A 316 -49.93 -4.93 -13.24
C THR A 316 -49.44 -6.38 -13.35
N GLN A 317 -49.13 -6.85 -14.56
CA GLN A 317 -48.65 -8.20 -14.83
C GLN A 317 -47.19 -8.23 -15.31
N ASN A 318 -46.63 -7.08 -15.70
CA ASN A 318 -45.26 -6.97 -16.22
C ASN A 318 -44.24 -6.93 -15.08
N ILE A 319 -43.63 -8.07 -14.74
CA ILE A 319 -42.77 -8.22 -13.55
C ILE A 319 -41.56 -7.25 -13.57
N PRO A 320 -40.77 -7.13 -14.66
CA PRO A 320 -39.66 -6.17 -14.67
C PRO A 320 -40.11 -4.71 -14.53
N ALA A 321 -41.26 -4.34 -15.12
CA ALA A 321 -41.82 -3.00 -14.98
C ALA A 321 -42.25 -2.72 -13.53
N LEU A 322 -42.93 -3.66 -12.88
CA LEU A 322 -43.31 -3.54 -11.46
C LEU A 322 -42.09 -3.34 -10.57
N MET A 323 -41.07 -4.19 -10.69
CA MET A 323 -39.86 -4.09 -9.87
C MET A 323 -39.09 -2.79 -10.14
N GLY A 324 -39.04 -2.32 -11.39
CA GLY A 324 -38.44 -1.03 -11.73
C GLY A 324 -39.20 0.16 -11.12
N LEU A 325 -40.53 0.14 -11.16
CA LEU A 325 -41.36 1.19 -10.55
C LEU A 325 -41.28 1.19 -9.03
N ILE A 326 -41.21 0.02 -8.40
CA ILE A 326 -41.00 -0.13 -6.95
C ILE A 326 -39.63 0.43 -6.54
N ALA A 327 -38.59 0.18 -7.34
CA ALA A 327 -37.26 0.75 -7.07
C ALA A 327 -37.28 2.29 -7.16
N VAL A 328 -37.98 2.87 -8.14
CA VAL A 328 -38.19 4.32 -8.23
C VAL A 328 -39.00 4.83 -7.04
N TRP A 329 -40.05 4.12 -6.63
CA TRP A 329 -40.86 4.45 -5.46
C TRP A 329 -40.02 4.58 -4.20
N ASN A 330 -39.27 3.53 -3.90
CA ASN A 330 -38.46 3.46 -2.70
C ASN A 330 -37.34 4.51 -2.72
N SER A 331 -36.65 4.69 -3.84
CA SER A 331 -35.56 5.67 -3.91
C SER A 331 -36.03 7.12 -3.96
N THR A 332 -36.86 7.46 -4.95
CA THR A 332 -37.19 8.84 -5.27
C THR A 332 -38.22 9.42 -4.29
N PHE A 333 -39.19 8.62 -3.85
CA PHE A 333 -40.33 9.12 -3.08
C PHE A 333 -40.28 8.76 -1.59
N LEU A 334 -39.74 7.58 -1.24
CA LEU A 334 -39.53 7.19 0.15
C LEU A 334 -38.10 7.45 0.67
N GLY A 335 -37.19 7.88 -0.21
CA GLY A 335 -35.85 8.35 0.19
C GLY A 335 -34.85 7.23 0.51
N ALA A 336 -35.12 5.99 0.09
CA ALA A 336 -34.15 4.90 0.23
C ALA A 336 -32.89 5.18 -0.59
N SER A 337 -31.73 5.03 0.04
CA SER A 337 -30.41 5.23 -0.58
C SER A 337 -29.73 3.91 -0.96
N SER A 338 -30.27 2.78 -0.48
CA SER A 338 -29.74 1.44 -0.72
C SER A 338 -30.84 0.41 -0.90
N THR A 339 -30.51 -0.74 -1.48
CA THR A 339 -31.39 -1.91 -1.61
C THR A 339 -30.58 -3.18 -1.36
N ALA A 340 -31.14 -4.09 -0.56
CA ALA A 340 -30.55 -5.38 -0.28
C ALA A 340 -31.12 -6.45 -1.24
N ILE A 341 -30.25 -7.11 -2.02
CA ILE A 341 -30.64 -8.23 -2.90
C ILE A 341 -30.22 -9.53 -2.24
N LEU A 342 -31.20 -10.37 -1.91
CA LEU A 342 -31.05 -11.47 -0.94
C LEU A 342 -31.48 -12.79 -1.59
N PRO A 343 -30.60 -13.42 -2.40
CA PRO A 343 -30.91 -14.71 -2.99
C PRO A 343 -30.81 -15.83 -1.96
N TYR A 344 -31.91 -16.53 -1.68
CA TYR A 344 -31.94 -17.75 -0.88
C TYR A 344 -31.50 -18.94 -1.74
N CYS A 345 -30.29 -18.83 -2.29
CA CYS A 345 -29.64 -19.80 -3.15
C CYS A 345 -28.13 -19.53 -3.19
N GLN A 346 -27.32 -20.42 -2.61
CA GLN A 346 -25.87 -20.25 -2.56
C GLN A 346 -25.21 -20.24 -3.96
N ALA A 347 -25.83 -20.87 -4.97
CA ALA A 347 -25.34 -20.83 -6.35
C ALA A 347 -25.31 -19.40 -6.91
N LEU A 348 -26.15 -18.50 -6.39
CA LEU A 348 -26.20 -17.08 -6.78
C LEU A 348 -25.19 -16.20 -6.03
N VAL A 349 -24.13 -16.76 -5.42
CA VAL A 349 -23.14 -16.00 -4.62
C VAL A 349 -22.47 -14.84 -5.36
N ARG A 350 -22.40 -14.89 -6.69
CA ARG A 350 -21.83 -13.81 -7.53
C ARG A 350 -22.89 -12.95 -8.24
N PHE A 351 -24.17 -13.26 -8.06
CA PHE A 351 -25.27 -12.52 -8.67
C PHE A 351 -25.31 -11.05 -8.24
N VAL A 352 -25.21 -10.80 -6.93
CA VAL A 352 -25.30 -9.43 -6.40
C VAL A 352 -24.14 -8.56 -6.92
N ALA A 353 -22.93 -9.11 -7.01
CA ALA A 353 -21.78 -8.41 -7.58
C ALA A 353 -21.99 -8.02 -9.06
N HIS A 354 -22.68 -8.87 -9.83
CA HIS A 354 -23.10 -8.52 -11.18
C HIS A 354 -24.17 -7.41 -11.19
N ILE A 355 -25.20 -7.50 -10.34
CA ILE A 355 -26.26 -6.49 -10.27
C ILE A 355 -25.74 -5.13 -9.81
N GLN A 356 -24.75 -5.10 -8.91
CA GLN A 356 -24.06 -3.87 -8.51
C GLN A 356 -23.56 -3.11 -9.73
N GLN A 357 -22.87 -3.77 -10.65
CA GLN A 357 -22.43 -3.10 -11.87
C GLN A 357 -23.61 -2.78 -12.79
N LEU A 358 -24.50 -3.74 -13.01
CA LEU A 358 -25.63 -3.59 -13.93
C LEU A 358 -26.46 -2.35 -13.59
N ASP A 359 -26.86 -2.18 -12.33
CA ASP A 359 -27.74 -1.10 -11.94
C ASP A 359 -26.97 0.17 -11.54
N MET A 360 -25.94 0.09 -10.69
CA MET A 360 -25.26 1.30 -10.19
C MET A 360 -24.50 2.04 -11.29
N GLU A 361 -23.86 1.32 -12.22
CA GLU A 361 -23.17 1.96 -13.36
C GLU A 361 -24.15 2.51 -14.40
N SER A 362 -25.34 1.89 -14.51
CA SER A 362 -26.42 2.36 -15.38
C SER A 362 -27.13 3.59 -14.82
N ASN A 363 -27.55 3.53 -13.57
CA ASN A 363 -28.54 4.41 -12.96
C ASN A 363 -27.95 5.38 -11.92
N GLY A 364 -26.67 5.27 -11.59
CA GLY A 364 -25.93 6.26 -10.81
C GLY A 364 -25.67 7.54 -11.59
N LYS A 365 -26.74 8.22 -12.02
CA LYS A 365 -26.70 9.36 -12.95
C LYS A 365 -27.31 10.60 -12.32
N ARG A 366 -26.68 11.75 -12.58
CA ARG A 366 -27.14 13.05 -12.07
C ARG A 366 -27.70 13.99 -13.15
N VAL A 367 -27.78 13.51 -14.39
CA VAL A 367 -28.18 14.31 -15.56
C VAL A 367 -29.15 13.50 -16.41
N THR A 368 -30.22 14.15 -16.86
CA THR A 368 -31.21 13.59 -17.80
C THR A 368 -30.62 13.47 -19.22
N LEU A 369 -31.29 12.73 -20.10
CA LEU A 369 -30.98 12.63 -21.53
C LEU A 369 -30.94 13.99 -22.25
N SER A 370 -31.64 14.99 -21.71
CA SER A 370 -31.67 16.36 -22.24
C SER A 370 -30.53 17.25 -21.74
N GLY A 371 -29.61 16.73 -20.90
CA GLY A 371 -28.48 17.49 -20.37
C GLY A 371 -28.77 18.31 -19.11
N HIS A 372 -29.98 18.22 -18.56
CA HIS A 372 -30.34 18.92 -17.31
C HIS A 372 -30.01 18.09 -16.07
N ALA A 373 -29.51 18.73 -15.02
CA ALA A 373 -29.31 18.09 -13.72
C ALA A 373 -30.66 17.71 -13.09
N VAL A 374 -30.73 16.52 -12.49
CA VAL A 374 -31.93 16.05 -11.77
C VAL A 374 -32.03 16.70 -10.38
N ASP A 375 -33.26 16.87 -9.90
CA ASP A 375 -33.63 17.43 -8.59
C ASP A 375 -34.25 16.37 -7.65
N TYR A 376 -34.07 15.09 -7.98
CA TYR A 376 -34.55 13.93 -7.24
C TYR A 376 -33.47 12.84 -7.16
N SER A 377 -33.62 11.91 -6.22
CA SER A 377 -32.76 10.72 -6.11
C SER A 377 -32.99 9.76 -7.29
N THR A 378 -31.89 9.20 -7.81
CA THR A 378 -31.84 8.20 -8.89
C THR A 378 -31.39 6.83 -8.38
N GLY A 379 -30.48 6.12 -9.05
CA GLY A 379 -30.02 4.78 -8.63
C GLY A 379 -29.54 4.70 -7.18
N MET A 380 -29.87 3.59 -6.54
CA MET A 380 -29.49 3.27 -5.15
C MET A 380 -28.18 2.47 -5.09
N VAL A 381 -27.57 2.41 -3.91
CA VAL A 381 -26.48 1.47 -3.63
C VAL A 381 -27.06 0.06 -3.48
N HIS A 382 -26.64 -0.86 -4.34
CA HIS A 382 -27.02 -2.27 -4.25
C HIS A 382 -25.99 -3.06 -3.46
N PHE A 383 -26.44 -3.90 -2.54
CA PHE A 383 -25.58 -4.84 -1.81
C PHE A 383 -26.39 -6.07 -1.42
N GLY A 384 -25.72 -7.09 -0.89
CA GLY A 384 -26.38 -8.31 -0.47
C GLY A 384 -25.47 -9.53 -0.52
N GLU A 385 -25.93 -10.59 0.12
CA GLU A 385 -25.29 -11.90 0.21
C GLU A 385 -26.39 -12.97 0.17
N PRO A 386 -26.09 -14.21 -0.25
CA PRO A 386 -27.07 -15.28 -0.20
C PRO A 386 -27.65 -15.50 1.20
N GLY A 387 -28.94 -15.80 1.25
CA GLY A 387 -29.58 -16.33 2.45
C GLY A 387 -29.10 -17.77 2.71
N THR A 388 -28.84 -18.18 3.95
CA THR A 388 -29.05 -17.45 5.22
C THR A 388 -27.84 -16.65 5.68
N ASN A 389 -26.72 -16.65 4.95
CA ASN A 389 -25.46 -16.00 5.35
C ASN A 389 -25.65 -14.52 5.69
N GLY A 390 -26.40 -13.78 4.87
CA GLY A 390 -26.71 -12.37 5.13
C GLY A 390 -27.44 -12.13 6.46
N GLN A 391 -28.26 -13.09 6.92
CA GLN A 391 -28.96 -13.00 8.20
C GLN A 391 -28.00 -12.94 9.39
N HIS A 392 -26.87 -13.64 9.27
CA HIS A 392 -25.83 -13.70 10.28
C HIS A 392 -24.71 -12.66 10.05
N SER A 393 -24.96 -11.66 9.20
CA SER A 393 -24.00 -10.59 8.89
C SER A 393 -24.59 -9.20 9.11
N PHE A 394 -25.64 -8.83 8.38
CA PHE A 394 -26.13 -7.44 8.35
C PHE A 394 -27.65 -7.31 8.56
N TYR A 395 -28.40 -8.39 8.76
CA TYR A 395 -29.85 -8.30 8.99
C TYR A 395 -30.21 -7.58 10.30
N GLN A 396 -29.30 -7.49 11.26
CA GLN A 396 -29.45 -6.61 12.43
C GLN A 396 -29.74 -5.16 12.00
N GLU A 397 -28.97 -4.64 11.05
CA GLU A 397 -29.20 -3.30 10.49
C GLU A 397 -30.52 -3.26 9.70
N LEU A 398 -30.82 -4.31 8.93
CA LEU A 398 -32.08 -4.36 8.16
C LEU A 398 -33.31 -4.33 9.08
N HIS A 399 -33.26 -4.95 10.27
CA HIS A 399 -34.41 -5.10 11.19
C HIS A 399 -34.54 -3.99 12.24
N GLN A 400 -33.43 -3.50 12.80
CA GLN A 400 -33.45 -2.54 13.91
C GLN A 400 -32.61 -1.29 13.64
N GLY A 401 -31.86 -1.26 12.53
CA GLY A 401 -31.12 -0.07 12.10
C GLY A 401 -32.04 1.11 11.83
N THR A 402 -31.49 2.32 11.93
CA THR A 402 -32.25 3.57 11.74
C THR A 402 -32.56 3.86 10.27
N THR A 403 -31.78 3.26 9.35
CA THR A 403 -32.02 3.36 7.91
C THR A 403 -32.94 2.23 7.47
N ILE A 404 -34.03 2.57 6.77
CA ILE A 404 -34.88 1.58 6.13
C ILE A 404 -34.24 1.17 4.80
N VAL A 405 -33.97 -0.12 4.64
CA VAL A 405 -33.39 -0.69 3.42
C VAL A 405 -34.41 -1.63 2.79
N PRO A 406 -35.02 -1.26 1.65
CA PRO A 406 -35.84 -2.18 0.86
C PRO A 406 -35.07 -3.46 0.53
N SER A 407 -35.76 -4.59 0.60
CA SER A 407 -35.15 -5.92 0.44
C SER A 407 -35.82 -6.75 -0.65
N GLU A 408 -35.03 -7.28 -1.58
CA GLU A 408 -35.48 -8.13 -2.68
C GLU A 408 -35.07 -9.59 -2.41
N PHE A 409 -36.04 -10.42 -2.04
CA PHE A 409 -35.82 -11.84 -1.76
C PHE A 409 -35.98 -12.66 -3.04
N ILE A 410 -35.02 -13.53 -3.34
CA ILE A 410 -35.09 -14.43 -4.51
C ILE A 410 -34.99 -15.87 -4.05
N GLY A 411 -36.00 -16.68 -4.35
CA GLY A 411 -36.09 -18.08 -3.92
C GLY A 411 -36.34 -19.03 -5.10
N PHE A 412 -36.06 -20.31 -4.87
CA PHE A 412 -36.33 -21.40 -5.81
C PHE A 412 -37.09 -22.51 -5.11
N ALA A 413 -38.13 -23.04 -5.74
CA ALA A 413 -38.94 -24.12 -5.15
C ALA A 413 -38.18 -25.46 -5.07
N LYS A 414 -37.04 -25.60 -5.78
CA LYS A 414 -36.21 -26.82 -5.76
C LYS A 414 -34.73 -26.50 -5.59
N SER A 415 -34.01 -27.35 -4.86
CA SER A 415 -32.54 -27.32 -4.78
C SER A 415 -31.91 -27.97 -6.02
N GLN A 416 -30.74 -27.48 -6.44
CA GLN A 416 -29.87 -28.16 -7.40
C GLN A 416 -29.27 -29.46 -6.82
N ASN A 417 -29.15 -29.56 -5.50
CA ASN A 417 -28.64 -30.72 -4.78
C ASN A 417 -29.51 -30.98 -3.53
N PRO A 418 -30.64 -31.70 -3.68
CA PRO A 418 -31.56 -31.94 -2.57
C PRO A 418 -30.96 -32.88 -1.52
N ILE A 419 -31.03 -32.49 -0.25
CA ILE A 419 -30.57 -33.29 0.89
C ILE A 419 -31.71 -33.38 1.91
N LYS A 420 -32.02 -34.61 2.32
CA LYS A 420 -32.92 -34.92 3.44
C LYS A 420 -32.33 -36.06 4.24
N LEU A 421 -32.00 -35.80 5.49
CA LEU A 421 -31.46 -36.81 6.41
C LEU A 421 -32.60 -37.53 7.14
N ALA A 422 -32.39 -38.80 7.47
CA ALA A 422 -33.32 -39.54 8.32
C ALA A 422 -33.29 -38.98 9.74
N GLY A 423 -34.46 -38.75 10.33
CA GLY A 423 -34.61 -38.17 11.66
C GLY A 423 -34.78 -36.64 11.68
N GLU A 424 -34.41 -35.93 10.61
CA GLU A 424 -34.64 -34.50 10.49
C GLU A 424 -36.10 -34.20 10.06
N PRO A 425 -36.75 -33.16 10.63
CA PRO A 425 -38.16 -32.87 10.37
C PRO A 425 -38.42 -32.37 8.95
N VAL A 426 -37.47 -31.66 8.35
CA VAL A 426 -37.56 -31.04 7.02
C VAL A 426 -36.29 -31.30 6.21
N SER A 427 -36.34 -31.08 4.89
CA SER A 427 -35.13 -31.13 4.06
C SER A 427 -34.25 -29.90 4.31
N ASN A 428 -32.95 -29.97 3.98
CA ASN A 428 -32.08 -28.80 4.06
C ASN A 428 -32.59 -27.63 3.19
N HIS A 429 -33.28 -27.93 2.08
CA HIS A 429 -33.86 -26.89 1.21
C HIS A 429 -35.08 -26.24 1.87
N ASP A 430 -35.94 -27.03 2.51
CA ASP A 430 -37.08 -26.48 3.24
C ASP A 430 -36.64 -25.65 4.46
N GLU A 431 -35.55 -26.03 5.13
CA GLU A 431 -34.93 -25.23 6.19
C GLU A 431 -34.39 -23.88 5.67
N LEU A 432 -33.77 -23.88 4.49
CA LEU A 432 -33.40 -22.64 3.81
C LEU A 432 -34.64 -21.78 3.47
N MET A 433 -35.68 -22.41 2.92
CA MET A 433 -36.88 -21.71 2.47
C MET A 433 -37.79 -21.26 3.62
N SER A 434 -37.75 -21.91 4.79
CA SER A 434 -38.46 -21.43 5.99
C SER A 434 -38.07 -19.98 6.31
N ASN A 435 -36.78 -19.68 6.15
CA ASN A 435 -36.24 -18.36 6.32
C ASN A 435 -36.59 -17.38 5.19
N PHE A 436 -36.63 -17.86 3.93
CA PHE A 436 -37.09 -17.05 2.79
C PHE A 436 -38.51 -16.51 3.02
N PHE A 437 -39.40 -17.31 3.63
CA PHE A 437 -40.76 -16.88 3.95
C PHE A 437 -40.84 -16.05 5.25
N ALA A 438 -40.08 -16.42 6.29
CA ALA A 438 -40.17 -15.75 7.59
C ALA A 438 -39.57 -14.33 7.61
N GLN A 439 -38.48 -14.10 6.87
CA GLN A 439 -37.75 -12.82 6.94
C GLN A 439 -38.53 -11.62 6.35
N PRO A 440 -39.21 -11.73 5.18
CA PRO A 440 -40.11 -10.67 4.70
C PRO A 440 -41.21 -10.31 5.70
N ASP A 441 -41.80 -11.31 6.37
CA ASP A 441 -42.82 -11.09 7.40
C ASP A 441 -42.22 -10.38 8.62
N ALA A 442 -41.06 -10.83 9.11
CA ALA A 442 -40.39 -10.18 10.24
C ALA A 442 -40.07 -8.70 9.94
N LEU A 443 -39.63 -8.38 8.71
CA LEU A 443 -39.37 -7.00 8.27
C LEU A 443 -40.66 -6.15 8.22
N ALA A 444 -41.76 -6.73 7.75
CA ALA A 444 -43.03 -6.01 7.62
C ALA A 444 -43.76 -5.81 8.95
N TYR A 445 -43.91 -6.88 9.74
CA TYR A 445 -44.65 -6.91 11.00
C TYR A 445 -43.83 -6.37 12.18
N GLY A 446 -42.55 -6.70 12.27
CA GLY A 446 -41.78 -6.43 13.47
C GLY A 446 -42.35 -7.13 14.71
N LYS A 447 -42.10 -6.55 15.88
CA LYS A 447 -42.47 -7.07 17.20
C LYS A 447 -42.66 -5.93 18.19
N GLY A 448 -43.91 -5.71 18.59
CA GLY A 448 -44.31 -4.60 19.45
C GLY A 448 -44.11 -4.86 20.94
N TYR A 449 -44.19 -3.80 21.75
CA TYR A 449 -44.05 -3.90 23.22
C TYR A 449 -45.07 -4.84 23.87
N ASP A 450 -46.33 -4.85 23.43
CA ASP A 450 -47.35 -5.76 23.95
C ASP A 450 -47.00 -7.24 23.76
N GLN A 451 -46.29 -7.58 22.68
CA GLN A 451 -45.82 -8.95 22.43
C GLN A 451 -44.64 -9.29 23.34
N LEU A 452 -43.72 -8.33 23.54
CA LEU A 452 -42.58 -8.50 24.44
C LEU A 452 -43.02 -8.65 25.90
N ASP A 453 -44.03 -7.88 26.34
CA ASP A 453 -44.60 -7.97 27.68
C ASP A 453 -45.23 -9.35 27.93
N LYS A 454 -46.01 -9.86 26.96
CA LYS A 454 -46.58 -11.22 27.01
C LYS A 454 -45.54 -12.33 27.06
N GLU A 455 -44.36 -12.11 26.50
CA GLU A 455 -43.23 -13.04 26.57
C GLU A 455 -42.44 -12.92 27.89
N GLY A 456 -42.81 -11.99 28.77
CA GLY A 456 -42.12 -11.75 30.03
C GLY A 456 -40.74 -11.11 29.84
N VAL A 457 -40.55 -10.30 28.79
CA VAL A 457 -39.31 -9.55 28.58
C VAL A 457 -39.13 -8.52 29.70
N PRO A 458 -37.99 -8.49 30.41
CA PRO A 458 -37.73 -7.49 31.44
C PRO A 458 -37.76 -6.06 30.88
N SER A 459 -38.24 -5.11 31.69
CA SER A 459 -38.45 -3.70 31.30
C SER A 459 -37.21 -3.05 30.67
N GLU A 460 -36.03 -3.37 31.19
CA GLU A 460 -34.73 -2.87 30.75
C GLU A 460 -34.29 -3.41 29.39
N LEU A 461 -34.92 -4.49 28.90
CA LEU A 461 -34.65 -5.11 27.59
C LEU A 461 -35.73 -4.82 26.54
N MET A 462 -36.82 -4.14 26.91
CA MET A 462 -37.95 -3.90 26.02
C MET A 462 -37.53 -3.15 24.75
N GLU A 463 -36.82 -2.03 24.90
CA GLU A 463 -36.32 -1.24 23.76
C GLU A 463 -35.33 -2.03 22.90
N HIS A 464 -34.48 -2.86 23.51
CA HIS A 464 -33.48 -3.65 22.80
C HIS A 464 -34.11 -4.78 21.97
N LYS A 465 -35.25 -5.32 22.40
CA LYS A 465 -35.97 -6.41 21.72
C LYS A 465 -37.15 -5.94 20.90
N TYR A 466 -37.41 -4.63 20.84
CA TYR A 466 -38.43 -4.04 19.99
C TYR A 466 -37.99 -4.10 18.53
N PHE A 467 -38.88 -4.60 17.66
CA PHE A 467 -38.68 -4.59 16.22
C PHE A 467 -39.73 -3.66 15.61
N PRO A 468 -39.34 -2.51 15.04
CA PRO A 468 -40.31 -1.51 14.57
C PRO A 468 -41.15 -1.97 13.38
N GLY A 469 -40.73 -3.01 12.65
CA GLY A 469 -41.41 -3.43 11.42
C GLY A 469 -41.36 -2.35 10.34
N ASN A 470 -42.39 -2.31 9.48
CA ASN A 470 -42.57 -1.33 8.41
C ASN A 470 -41.44 -1.24 7.37
N ARG A 471 -40.64 -2.30 7.24
CA ARG A 471 -39.51 -2.35 6.30
C ARG A 471 -39.93 -3.04 5.01
N PRO A 472 -39.87 -2.35 3.86
CA PRO A 472 -40.43 -2.85 2.62
C PRO A 472 -39.62 -4.02 2.07
N SER A 473 -40.33 -4.98 1.47
CA SER A 473 -39.70 -6.07 0.74
C SER A 473 -40.58 -6.61 -0.38
N LEU A 474 -39.94 -7.27 -1.33
CA LEU A 474 -40.59 -8.10 -2.33
C LEU A 474 -39.95 -9.49 -2.37
N SER A 475 -40.72 -10.48 -2.81
CA SER A 475 -40.30 -11.88 -2.91
C SER A 475 -40.54 -12.40 -4.33
N LEU A 476 -39.46 -12.85 -4.97
CA LEU A 476 -39.47 -13.49 -6.28
C LEU A 476 -39.22 -14.99 -6.10
N LEU A 477 -40.18 -15.84 -6.49
CA LEU A 477 -40.08 -17.29 -6.35
C LEU A 477 -40.11 -17.98 -7.71
N PHE A 478 -39.01 -18.64 -8.06
CA PHE A 478 -38.93 -19.50 -9.24
C PHE A 478 -39.53 -20.89 -8.94
N PRO A 479 -40.34 -21.46 -9.85
CA PRO A 479 -41.04 -22.73 -9.63
C PRO A 479 -40.10 -23.96 -9.73
N GLY A 480 -38.90 -23.76 -10.29
CA GLY A 480 -37.90 -24.81 -10.47
C GLY A 480 -36.67 -24.60 -9.60
N ALA A 481 -35.57 -25.27 -9.99
CA ALA A 481 -34.25 -24.99 -9.44
C ALA A 481 -33.59 -23.82 -10.18
N CYS A 482 -32.44 -23.38 -9.64
CA CYS A 482 -31.55 -22.41 -10.27
C CYS A 482 -30.84 -23.01 -11.51
N SER A 483 -31.59 -23.38 -12.56
CA SER A 483 -31.04 -23.92 -13.81
C SER A 483 -30.57 -22.82 -14.76
N ALA A 484 -29.87 -23.18 -15.84
CA ALA A 484 -29.46 -22.25 -16.91
C ALA A 484 -30.63 -21.37 -17.39
N LYS A 485 -31.79 -21.97 -17.62
CA LYS A 485 -32.99 -21.24 -18.03
C LYS A 485 -33.49 -20.26 -16.97
N SER A 486 -33.56 -20.67 -15.70
CA SER A 486 -33.99 -19.78 -14.61
C SER A 486 -33.01 -18.62 -14.41
N VAL A 487 -31.70 -18.89 -14.49
CA VAL A 487 -30.63 -17.89 -14.41
C VAL A 487 -30.72 -16.89 -15.56
N GLY A 488 -31.00 -17.35 -16.77
CA GLY A 488 -31.24 -16.48 -17.93
C GLY A 488 -32.44 -15.55 -17.71
N ALA A 489 -33.57 -16.10 -17.23
CA ALA A 489 -34.76 -15.29 -16.97
C ALA A 489 -34.53 -14.27 -15.86
N LEU A 490 -33.80 -14.65 -14.80
CA LEU A 490 -33.40 -13.75 -13.71
C LEU A 490 -32.51 -12.61 -14.19
N LEU A 491 -31.50 -12.92 -15.02
CA LEU A 491 -30.63 -11.91 -15.62
C LEU A 491 -31.44 -10.87 -16.39
N ALA A 492 -32.25 -11.33 -17.36
CA ALA A 492 -33.03 -10.45 -18.22
C ALA A 492 -34.05 -9.61 -17.42
N LEU A 493 -34.63 -10.18 -16.36
CA LEU A 493 -35.52 -9.45 -15.46
C LEU A 493 -34.81 -8.23 -14.85
N TYR A 494 -33.58 -8.41 -14.36
CA TYR A 494 -32.82 -7.30 -13.77
C TYR A 494 -32.31 -6.32 -14.83
N GLU A 495 -31.92 -6.78 -16.02
CA GLU A 495 -31.56 -5.90 -17.15
C GLU A 495 -32.71 -4.94 -17.49
N HIS A 496 -33.93 -5.47 -17.59
CA HIS A 496 -35.13 -4.69 -17.89
C HIS A 496 -35.59 -3.82 -16.73
N ARG A 497 -35.53 -4.32 -15.49
CA ARG A 497 -35.81 -3.53 -14.28
C ARG A 497 -34.88 -2.31 -14.17
N THR A 498 -33.60 -2.45 -14.53
CA THR A 498 -32.65 -1.33 -14.61
C THR A 498 -33.05 -0.32 -15.70
N MET A 499 -33.48 -0.79 -16.87
CA MET A 499 -33.95 0.08 -17.95
C MET A 499 -35.21 0.86 -17.57
N VAL A 500 -36.19 0.22 -16.92
CA VAL A 500 -37.44 0.85 -16.47
C VAL A 500 -37.15 2.02 -15.55
N GLN A 501 -36.27 1.85 -14.55
CA GLN A 501 -35.87 2.93 -13.65
C GLN A 501 -35.34 4.15 -14.42
N SER A 502 -34.42 3.94 -15.35
CA SER A 502 -33.86 5.01 -16.18
C SER A 502 -34.90 5.66 -17.10
N ALA A 503 -35.84 4.86 -17.62
CA ALA A 503 -36.92 5.36 -18.44
C ALA A 503 -37.80 6.34 -17.65
N ILE A 504 -38.11 6.04 -16.38
CA ILE A 504 -38.88 6.94 -15.50
C ILE A 504 -38.08 8.19 -15.17
N TRP A 505 -36.82 8.05 -14.75
CA TRP A 505 -35.98 9.21 -14.42
C TRP A 505 -35.57 10.06 -15.63
N GLY A 506 -35.78 9.56 -16.85
CA GLY A 506 -35.34 10.23 -18.07
C GLY A 506 -33.82 10.33 -18.18
N THR A 507 -33.08 9.41 -17.58
CA THR A 507 -31.61 9.31 -17.61
C THR A 507 -31.15 8.34 -18.71
N ASN A 508 -29.85 8.31 -18.98
CA ASN A 508 -29.24 7.32 -19.87
C ASN A 508 -28.66 6.15 -19.05
N CYS A 509 -29.26 4.95 -19.11
CA CYS A 509 -28.72 3.77 -18.45
C CYS A 509 -27.60 3.07 -19.22
N PHE A 510 -27.19 3.58 -20.39
CA PHE A 510 -26.31 2.86 -21.31
C PHE A 510 -24.92 3.48 -21.49
N ASP A 511 -24.70 4.70 -20.99
CA ASP A 511 -23.37 5.32 -20.91
C ASP A 511 -22.73 5.16 -19.52
N GLN A 512 -21.47 5.60 -19.37
CA GLN A 512 -20.72 5.54 -18.10
C GLN A 512 -19.61 6.60 -17.98
N TRP A 513 -19.88 7.87 -18.32
CA TRP A 513 -18.86 8.92 -18.33
C TRP A 513 -18.12 9.13 -16.99
N GLY A 514 -18.76 8.76 -15.87
CA GLY A 514 -18.20 8.91 -14.52
C GLY A 514 -16.89 8.14 -14.28
N VAL A 515 -16.56 7.12 -15.07
CA VAL A 515 -15.35 6.30 -14.86
C VAL A 515 -14.09 6.89 -15.50
N GLU A 516 -14.21 7.90 -16.37
CA GLU A 516 -13.09 8.38 -17.20
C GLU A 516 -12.07 9.24 -16.41
N LEU A 517 -12.53 10.05 -15.44
CA LEU A 517 -11.63 10.92 -14.67
C LEU A 517 -10.55 10.12 -13.92
N GLY A 518 -10.95 9.00 -13.29
CA GLY A 518 -10.02 8.11 -12.59
C GLY A 518 -8.97 7.52 -13.52
N LYS A 519 -9.37 7.10 -14.73
CA LYS A 519 -8.44 6.55 -15.74
C LYS A 519 -7.41 7.58 -16.20
N VAL A 520 -7.84 8.83 -16.44
CA VAL A 520 -6.94 9.92 -16.83
C VAL A 520 -5.92 10.20 -15.73
N LEU A 521 -6.37 10.33 -14.48
CA LEU A 521 -5.49 10.58 -13.33
C LEU A 521 -4.51 9.42 -13.08
N ALA A 522 -4.98 8.17 -13.17
CA ALA A 522 -4.14 6.98 -13.03
C ALA A 522 -3.07 6.89 -14.13
N LYS A 523 -3.36 7.34 -15.36
CA LYS A 523 -2.37 7.41 -16.45
C LYS A 523 -1.24 8.39 -16.11
N SER A 524 -1.55 9.53 -15.48
CA SER A 524 -0.54 10.49 -15.02
C SER A 524 0.33 9.91 -13.91
N VAL A 525 -0.25 9.19 -12.94
CA VAL A 525 0.52 8.48 -11.90
C VAL A 525 1.39 7.37 -12.50
N ARG A 526 0.87 6.61 -13.46
CA ARG A 526 1.64 5.58 -14.18
C ARG A 526 2.83 6.19 -14.94
N ALA A 527 2.64 7.32 -15.59
CA ALA A 527 3.75 8.03 -16.25
C ALA A 527 4.82 8.47 -15.24
N HIS A 528 4.41 8.91 -14.05
CA HIS A 528 5.33 9.20 -12.96
C HIS A 528 6.06 7.94 -12.45
N PHE A 529 5.39 6.79 -12.32
CA PHE A 529 6.05 5.53 -11.96
C PHE A 529 7.03 5.04 -13.04
N ALA A 530 6.71 5.24 -14.32
CA ALA A 530 7.61 4.92 -15.42
C ALA A 530 8.82 5.86 -15.47
N ASN A 531 8.70 7.10 -14.97
CA ASN A 531 9.79 8.05 -14.87
C ASN A 531 9.78 8.81 -13.52
N PRO A 532 10.28 8.19 -12.43
CA PRO A 532 10.24 8.78 -11.09
C PRO A 532 11.00 10.11 -10.94
N SER A 533 11.96 10.37 -11.85
CA SER A 533 12.76 11.59 -11.88
C SER A 533 11.97 12.86 -12.24
N SER A 534 10.76 12.70 -12.79
CA SER A 534 9.87 13.81 -13.18
C SER A 534 9.33 14.66 -12.02
N GLY A 535 9.60 14.27 -10.77
CA GLY A 535 9.09 14.95 -9.58
C GLY A 535 7.59 14.72 -9.36
N VAL A 536 7.07 15.17 -8.21
CA VAL A 536 5.65 14.99 -7.82
C VAL A 536 4.84 16.29 -7.81
N ALA A 537 5.42 17.42 -8.22
CA ALA A 537 4.85 18.76 -8.03
C ALA A 537 3.46 18.97 -8.65
N ASN A 538 3.11 18.20 -9.69
CA ASN A 538 1.81 18.28 -10.37
C ASN A 538 0.66 17.53 -9.64
N PHE A 539 0.95 16.83 -8.55
CA PHE A 539 -0.07 16.18 -7.71
C PHE A 539 -0.46 17.07 -6.52
N CYS A 540 -1.63 16.86 -5.92
CA CYS A 540 -1.99 17.57 -4.69
C CYS A 540 -1.11 17.13 -3.51
N GLY A 541 -0.96 17.99 -2.50
CA GLY A 541 -0.04 17.77 -1.37
C GLY A 541 -0.15 16.38 -0.69
N PRO A 542 -1.35 15.85 -0.39
CA PRO A 542 -1.50 14.49 0.14
C PRO A 542 -0.95 13.41 -0.79
N THR A 543 -1.28 13.46 -2.09
CA THR A 543 -0.78 12.50 -3.08
C THR A 543 0.73 12.58 -3.23
N GLN A 544 1.31 13.78 -3.19
CA GLN A 544 2.77 13.95 -3.21
C GLN A 544 3.44 13.23 -2.04
N ARG A 545 2.93 13.43 -0.82
CA ARG A 545 3.47 12.80 0.39
C ARG A 545 3.38 11.28 0.33
N LEU A 546 2.24 10.75 -0.11
CA LEU A 546 2.05 9.30 -0.24
C LEU A 546 2.88 8.70 -1.37
N LEU A 547 3.05 9.37 -2.51
CA LEU A 547 3.93 8.89 -3.59
C LEU A 547 5.39 8.85 -3.14
N LYS A 548 5.86 9.89 -2.42
CA LYS A 548 7.20 9.89 -1.82
C LYS A 548 7.38 8.71 -0.87
N GLN A 549 6.40 8.47 0.01
CA GLN A 549 6.45 7.33 0.94
C GLN A 549 6.41 5.99 0.21
N TYR A 550 5.58 5.84 -0.83
CA TYR A 550 5.51 4.63 -1.64
C TYR A 550 6.86 4.32 -2.29
N HIS A 551 7.49 5.31 -2.93
CA HIS A 551 8.81 5.15 -3.54
C HIS A 551 9.89 4.80 -2.53
N HIS A 552 9.86 5.44 -1.35
CA HIS A 552 10.77 5.14 -0.26
C HIS A 552 10.65 3.67 0.20
N LEU A 553 9.43 3.19 0.43
CA LEU A 553 9.17 1.80 0.84
C LEU A 553 9.48 0.79 -0.28
N ALA A 554 9.22 1.15 -1.53
CA ALA A 554 9.52 0.29 -2.69
C ALA A 554 11.03 0.14 -2.93
N ALA A 555 11.80 1.23 -2.78
CA ALA A 555 13.25 1.20 -2.90
C ALA A 555 13.89 0.30 -1.83
N LEU A 556 13.43 0.40 -0.57
CA LEU A 556 13.87 -0.48 0.52
C LEU A 556 13.68 -1.97 0.19
N LYS A 557 12.52 -2.35 -0.35
CA LYS A 557 12.26 -3.74 -0.76
C LYS A 557 13.21 -4.22 -1.85
N LEU A 558 13.51 -3.36 -2.84
CA LEU A 558 14.44 -3.72 -3.91
C LEU A 558 15.86 -3.91 -3.37
N ILE A 559 16.32 -3.06 -2.45
CA ILE A 559 17.65 -3.17 -1.84
C ILE A 559 17.76 -4.45 -1.01
N VAL A 560 16.77 -4.74 -0.16
CA VAL A 560 16.74 -6.00 0.62
C VAL A 560 16.75 -7.22 -0.30
N ARG A 561 15.97 -7.22 -1.38
CA ARG A 561 15.93 -8.33 -2.35
C ARG A 561 17.27 -8.50 -3.08
N LEU A 562 17.86 -7.41 -3.58
CA LEU A 562 19.15 -7.44 -4.26
C LEU A 562 20.27 -7.91 -3.31
N LEU A 563 20.21 -7.58 -2.03
CA LEU A 563 21.18 -8.05 -1.03
C LEU A 563 21.00 -9.54 -0.67
N ALA A 564 19.78 -10.07 -0.74
CA ALA A 564 19.51 -11.50 -0.53
C ALA A 564 19.96 -12.38 -1.70
N GLU A 565 20.06 -11.82 -2.92
CA GLU A 565 20.42 -12.56 -4.14
C GLU A 565 21.94 -12.54 -4.45
N VAL A 566 22.79 -11.84 -3.68
CA VAL A 566 24.25 -11.81 -3.89
C VAL A 566 24.93 -12.91 -3.06
N PRO A 567 25.58 -13.92 -3.66
CA PRO A 567 26.35 -14.92 -2.94
C PRO A 567 27.65 -14.30 -2.40
N THR A 568 27.75 -14.11 -1.08
CA THR A 568 28.97 -13.59 -0.44
C THR A 568 29.74 -14.67 0.29
N ARG A 569 31.07 -14.66 0.16
CA ARG A 569 32.02 -15.39 1.02
C ARG A 569 31.79 -14.89 2.45
N GLY A 570 31.12 -15.70 3.27
CA GLY A 570 30.47 -15.27 4.50
C GLY A 570 31.37 -14.51 5.47
N MET A 571 30.95 -13.30 5.84
CA MET A 571 31.07 -12.65 7.17
C MET A 571 30.44 -11.23 7.14
N ARG A 572 29.27 -11.07 6.49
CA ARG A 572 28.53 -9.81 6.49
C ARG A 572 27.63 -9.75 7.73
N VAL A 573 27.74 -8.67 8.49
CA VAL A 573 26.95 -8.44 9.71
C VAL A 573 26.05 -7.23 9.50
N PHE A 574 24.84 -7.32 10.02
CA PHE A 574 23.82 -6.28 9.93
C PHE A 574 23.59 -5.64 11.30
N VAL A 575 23.36 -4.31 11.30
CA VAL A 575 22.96 -3.57 12.50
C VAL A 575 21.55 -3.03 12.26
N ASN A 576 20.59 -3.54 13.04
CA ASN A 576 19.16 -3.18 13.02
C ASN A 576 18.55 -3.20 11.61
N ASP A 577 18.92 -4.19 10.79
CA ASP A 577 18.46 -4.41 9.40
C ASP A 577 18.64 -3.23 8.42
N ARG A 578 19.33 -2.17 8.84
CA ARG A 578 19.53 -0.94 8.04
C ARG A 578 20.97 -0.77 7.60
N PHE A 579 21.93 -1.19 8.40
CA PHE A 579 23.34 -0.99 8.08
C PHE A 579 24.01 -2.35 7.90
N CYS A 580 24.91 -2.45 6.95
CA CYS A 580 25.72 -3.66 6.80
C CYS A 580 27.22 -3.32 6.74
N VAL A 581 28.02 -4.24 7.26
CA VAL A 581 29.47 -4.24 7.09
C VAL A 581 29.93 -5.64 6.69
N ASP A 582 30.91 -5.70 5.79
CA ASP A 582 31.64 -6.93 5.54
C ASP A 582 32.85 -6.99 6.48
N LEU A 583 32.89 -7.97 7.39
CA LEU A 583 34.00 -8.08 8.34
C LEU A 583 35.31 -8.51 7.66
N SER A 584 35.26 -9.00 6.43
CA SER A 584 36.45 -9.30 5.63
C SER A 584 37.12 -8.06 5.04
N ASP A 585 36.41 -6.91 5.00
CA ASP A 585 36.98 -5.65 4.54
C ASP A 585 38.08 -5.15 5.48
N ALA A 586 39.07 -4.49 4.90
CA ALA A 586 40.17 -3.88 5.64
C ALA A 586 39.64 -2.81 6.62
N ALA A 587 40.12 -2.87 7.87
CA ALA A 587 39.83 -1.84 8.87
C ALA A 587 40.41 -0.48 8.41
N ILE A 588 39.58 0.55 8.45
CA ILE A 588 39.96 1.95 8.15
C ILE A 588 40.46 2.68 9.40
N GLY A 589 40.27 2.10 10.59
CA GLY A 589 40.84 2.56 11.85
C GLY A 589 40.89 1.43 12.87
N ARG A 590 41.87 1.46 13.77
CA ARG A 590 42.04 0.47 14.85
C ARG A 590 42.29 1.20 16.17
N GLY A 591 41.47 0.91 17.17
CA GLY A 591 41.67 1.33 18.56
C GLY A 591 42.12 0.15 19.43
N ALA A 592 42.38 0.40 20.71
CA ALA A 592 42.87 -0.61 21.65
C ALA A 592 41.92 -1.81 21.82
N PHE A 593 40.61 -1.60 21.64
CA PHE A 593 39.56 -2.63 21.84
C PHE A 593 38.53 -2.68 20.71
N SER A 594 38.76 -1.98 19.59
CA SER A 594 37.79 -1.87 18.49
C SER A 594 38.45 -1.67 17.13
N GLU A 595 37.72 -2.02 16.08
CA GLU A 595 38.10 -1.77 14.69
C GLU A 595 36.98 -1.02 13.98
N VAL A 596 37.32 -0.01 13.20
CA VAL A 596 36.38 0.73 12.37
C VAL A 596 36.52 0.25 10.94
N ARG A 597 35.40 -0.11 10.31
CA ARG A 597 35.30 -0.50 8.90
C ARG A 597 34.33 0.41 8.17
N ARG A 598 34.48 0.48 6.85
CA ARG A 598 33.49 1.10 5.98
C ARG A 598 32.29 0.17 5.88
N GLY A 599 31.12 0.67 6.25
CA GLY A 599 29.84 0.01 6.04
C GLY A 599 28.97 0.75 5.03
N LEU A 600 27.76 0.26 4.84
CA LEU A 600 26.75 0.84 3.96
C LEU A 600 25.45 1.06 4.72
N ASP A 601 24.87 2.26 4.62
CA ASP A 601 23.47 2.49 4.96
C ASP A 601 22.61 1.95 3.82
N LEU A 602 21.91 0.86 4.06
CA LEU A 602 21.06 0.20 3.08
C LEU A 602 19.85 1.06 2.69
N LEU A 603 19.52 2.10 3.47
CA LEU A 603 18.44 3.01 3.13
C LEU A 603 18.87 4.06 2.10
N THR A 604 20.08 4.61 2.22
CA THR A 604 20.54 5.75 1.42
C THR A 604 21.57 5.36 0.35
N GLY A 605 22.18 4.19 0.47
CA GLY A 605 23.33 3.77 -0.33
C GLY A 605 24.62 4.51 0.05
N GLU A 606 24.62 5.32 1.11
CA GLU A 606 25.80 6.05 1.54
C GLU A 606 26.73 5.21 2.40
N ALA A 607 28.03 5.43 2.26
CA ALA A 607 29.00 4.79 3.14
C ALA A 607 28.92 5.36 4.56
N VAL A 608 29.00 4.48 5.54
CA VAL A 608 29.01 4.78 6.98
C VAL A 608 30.28 4.22 7.63
N ALA A 609 30.64 4.71 8.81
CA ALA A 609 31.72 4.13 9.62
C ALA A 609 31.09 3.19 10.66
N ILE A 610 31.49 1.91 10.64
CA ILE A 610 31.00 0.91 11.59
C ILE A 610 32.15 0.48 12.49
N LYS A 611 32.06 0.88 13.76
CA LYS A 611 33.03 0.55 14.83
C LYS A 611 32.57 -0.73 15.51
N THR A 612 33.34 -1.79 15.36
CA THR A 612 33.11 -3.11 15.94
C THR A 612 34.05 -3.30 17.14
N TYR A 613 33.50 -3.62 18.31
CA TYR A 613 34.29 -3.95 19.50
C TYR A 613 34.62 -5.44 19.51
N MET A 614 35.85 -5.79 19.87
CA MET A 614 36.29 -7.18 19.91
C MET A 614 35.62 -7.90 21.10
N ALA A 615 34.84 -8.96 20.84
CA ALA A 615 34.11 -9.67 21.88
C ALA A 615 35.03 -10.64 22.66
N ALA A 616 35.28 -10.33 23.94
CA ALA A 616 35.48 -11.25 25.09
C ALA A 616 35.98 -10.51 26.37
N SER A 617 35.45 -9.33 26.73
CA SER A 617 35.71 -8.75 28.06
C SER A 617 34.62 -7.77 28.53
N GLN A 618 34.33 -7.74 29.83
CA GLN A 618 33.45 -6.76 30.46
C GLN A 618 33.89 -5.32 30.13
N LYS A 619 35.21 -5.11 30.04
CA LYS A 619 35.81 -3.82 29.69
C LYS A 619 35.33 -3.30 28.32
N ALA A 620 35.21 -4.15 27.30
CA ALA A 620 34.74 -3.74 25.98
C ALA A 620 33.26 -3.30 25.99
N LEU A 621 32.42 -3.98 26.79
CA LEU A 621 31.01 -3.60 26.98
C LEU A 621 30.88 -2.27 27.71
N ASP A 622 31.72 -2.02 28.72
CA ASP A 622 31.74 -0.76 29.46
C ASP A 622 32.13 0.41 28.54
N TYR A 623 33.13 0.23 27.66
CA TYR A 623 33.50 1.22 26.65
C TYR A 623 32.39 1.48 25.64
N PHE A 624 31.78 0.44 25.08
CA PHE A 624 30.66 0.57 24.14
C PHE A 624 29.49 1.35 24.78
N THR A 625 29.08 0.95 25.99
CA THR A 625 27.93 1.56 26.68
C THR A 625 28.19 3.01 27.02
N ARG A 626 29.42 3.33 27.48
CA ARG A 626 29.84 4.71 27.75
C ARG A 626 29.83 5.56 26.48
N GLU A 627 30.39 5.06 25.39
CA GLU A 627 30.48 5.79 24.12
C GLU A 627 29.09 6.04 23.52
N VAL A 628 28.21 5.04 23.48
CA VAL A 628 26.81 5.21 23.04
C VAL A 628 26.07 6.22 23.93
N ARG A 629 26.25 6.17 25.25
CA ARG A 629 25.61 7.11 26.18
C ARG A 629 26.07 8.54 25.94
N VAL A 630 27.37 8.77 25.74
CA VAL A 630 27.92 10.11 25.47
C VAL A 630 27.42 10.64 24.12
N LEU A 631 27.46 9.80 23.08
CA LEU A 631 26.96 10.16 21.76
C LEU A 631 25.45 10.46 21.75
N ASP A 632 24.64 9.68 22.47
CA ASP A 632 23.20 9.92 22.59
C ASP A 632 22.91 11.17 23.45
N MET A 633 23.70 11.43 24.49
CA MET A 633 23.63 12.66 25.29
C MET A 633 23.92 13.90 24.44
N LEU A 634 24.99 13.88 23.64
CA LEU A 634 25.33 14.98 22.73
C LEU A 634 24.23 15.18 21.66
N LYS A 635 23.55 14.10 21.25
CA LYS A 635 22.44 14.14 20.29
C LYS A 635 21.11 14.64 20.88
N ARG A 636 20.79 14.35 22.14
CA ARG A 636 19.47 14.66 22.75
C ARG A 636 19.49 15.80 23.75
N GLY A 637 20.68 16.25 24.17
CA GLY A 637 20.88 17.06 25.36
C GLY A 637 20.75 16.24 26.66
N PRO A 638 21.35 16.70 27.78
CA PRO A 638 21.34 15.97 29.04
C PRO A 638 19.91 15.87 29.60
N GLN A 639 19.38 14.66 29.74
CA GLN A 639 18.07 14.44 30.39
C GLN A 639 18.13 14.54 31.93
N GLN A 640 19.31 14.63 32.54
CA GLN A 640 19.51 14.62 34.01
C GLN A 640 20.66 15.52 34.51
N SER A 641 20.89 16.69 33.92
CA SER A 641 21.73 17.71 34.57
C SER A 641 21.11 19.09 34.45
N HIS A 642 21.32 19.94 35.47
CA HIS A 642 20.82 21.32 35.56
C HIS A 642 21.47 22.28 34.54
N ILE A 643 22.05 21.78 33.45
CA ILE A 643 22.86 22.54 32.51
C ILE A 643 22.19 22.45 31.13
N ALA A 644 21.56 23.55 30.72
CA ALA A 644 21.04 23.70 29.37
C ALA A 644 22.22 23.79 28.39
N ILE A 645 22.24 22.93 27.37
CA ILE A 645 23.17 23.10 26.24
C ILE A 645 22.77 24.40 25.51
N PRO A 646 23.68 25.37 25.32
CA PRO A 646 23.39 26.56 24.54
C PRO A 646 22.89 26.20 23.14
N GLU A 647 21.86 26.89 22.62
CA GLU A 647 21.22 26.59 21.31
C GLU A 647 22.19 26.52 20.12
N TRP A 648 23.37 27.13 20.22
CA TRP A 648 24.41 27.12 19.18
C TRP A 648 25.32 25.87 19.23
N ILE A 649 25.19 25.03 20.27
CA ILE A 649 25.81 23.69 20.42
C ILE A 649 24.78 22.59 20.06
N ASP A 650 23.73 22.94 19.31
CA ASP A 650 22.77 21.97 18.79
C ASP A 650 23.39 21.11 17.67
N ASP A 651 24.00 19.99 18.08
CA ASP A 651 24.66 19.00 17.21
C ASP A 651 23.68 18.20 16.33
N THR A 652 22.37 18.49 16.42
CA THR A 652 21.32 17.86 15.59
C THR A 652 21.10 18.54 14.24
N ARG A 653 21.71 19.71 14.00
CA ARG A 653 21.67 20.48 12.74
C ARG A 653 22.85 20.15 11.82
N ASP A 654 22.73 20.45 10.52
CA ASP A 654 23.86 20.38 9.58
C ASP A 654 25.02 21.26 10.09
N GLY A 655 26.24 20.70 10.17
CA GLY A 655 27.42 21.39 10.69
C GLY A 655 27.76 21.17 12.17
N GLY A 656 27.22 20.11 12.80
CA GLY A 656 27.54 19.70 14.18
C GLY A 656 29.04 19.47 14.49
N MET A 657 29.45 19.61 15.76
CA MET A 657 30.85 19.58 16.23
C MET A 657 31.38 18.18 16.55
N PHE A 658 30.49 17.20 16.75
CA PHE A 658 30.85 15.84 17.16
C PHE A 658 30.37 14.82 16.12
N ILE A 659 31.02 13.65 16.10
CA ILE A 659 30.63 12.58 15.18
C ILE A 659 29.22 12.08 15.49
N ARG A 660 28.38 12.00 14.45
CA ARG A 660 26.97 11.63 14.63
C ARG A 660 26.76 10.13 14.79
N LEU A 661 26.07 9.75 15.87
CA LEU A 661 25.54 8.39 16.05
C LEU A 661 24.30 8.15 15.18
N LEU A 662 24.42 7.22 14.24
CA LEU A 662 23.35 6.78 13.35
C LEU A 662 22.57 5.61 13.93
N SER A 663 23.26 4.62 14.50
CA SER A 663 22.67 3.43 15.13
C SER A 663 23.69 2.69 16.00
N CYS A 664 23.24 1.75 16.81
CA CYS A 664 24.10 0.78 17.51
C CYS A 664 23.39 -0.57 17.63
N THR A 665 24.13 -1.64 17.94
CA THR A 665 23.53 -2.93 18.31
C THR A 665 22.74 -2.81 19.60
N THR A 666 21.63 -3.55 19.69
CA THR A 666 20.77 -3.59 20.87
C THR A 666 20.51 -5.04 21.28
N THR A 667 20.28 -5.24 22.58
CA THR A 667 19.78 -6.50 23.13
C THR A 667 18.35 -6.78 22.64
N GLU A 668 17.84 -8.00 22.88
CA GLU A 668 16.43 -8.34 22.61
C GLU A 668 15.43 -7.40 23.30
N ALA A 669 15.82 -6.80 24.43
CA ALA A 669 15.01 -5.82 25.16
C ALA A 669 15.06 -4.40 24.56
N GLY A 670 15.76 -4.21 23.44
CA GLY A 670 15.89 -2.91 22.76
C GLY A 670 16.84 -1.92 23.44
N THR A 671 17.65 -2.37 24.40
CA THR A 671 18.66 -1.53 25.07
C THR A 671 20.01 -1.64 24.35
N PRO A 672 20.83 -0.56 24.28
CA PRO A 672 22.18 -0.64 23.72
C PRO A 672 23.00 -1.77 24.37
N GLY A 673 23.53 -2.67 23.56
CA GLY A 673 24.24 -3.86 24.04
C GLY A 673 24.55 -4.85 22.92
N PRO A 674 25.00 -6.07 23.26
CA PRO A 674 25.29 -7.08 22.27
C PRO A 674 24.02 -7.55 21.55
N ASP A 675 24.12 -7.79 20.24
CA ASP A 675 23.06 -8.43 19.47
C ASP A 675 22.93 -9.94 19.79
N SER A 676 21.99 -10.63 19.15
CA SER A 676 21.77 -12.08 19.31
C SER A 676 22.97 -12.95 18.90
N HIS A 677 23.96 -12.37 18.22
CA HIS A 677 25.21 -13.02 17.80
C HIS A 677 26.42 -12.59 18.64
N GLY A 678 26.21 -11.76 19.66
CA GLY A 678 27.27 -11.26 20.55
C GLY A 678 28.08 -10.09 19.98
N ASN A 679 27.66 -9.48 18.86
CA ASN A 679 28.35 -8.35 18.27
C ASN A 679 28.04 -7.06 19.03
N LEU A 680 29.07 -6.23 19.23
CA LEU A 680 28.98 -4.89 19.78
C LEU A 680 29.42 -3.89 18.70
N MET A 681 28.46 -3.16 18.13
CA MET A 681 28.75 -2.28 16.98
C MET A 681 28.08 -0.92 17.09
N ILE A 682 28.83 0.12 16.77
CA ILE A 682 28.36 1.50 16.67
C ILE A 682 28.44 1.93 15.21
N VAL A 683 27.36 2.50 14.69
CA VAL A 683 27.26 3.03 13.33
C VAL A 683 27.28 4.55 13.41
N MET A 684 28.24 5.15 12.72
CA MET A 684 28.50 6.59 12.68
C MET A 684 28.56 7.11 11.25
N GLU A 685 28.43 8.42 11.10
CA GLU A 685 28.70 9.07 9.81
C GLU A 685 30.14 8.86 9.35
N MET A 686 30.37 8.92 8.03
CA MET A 686 31.67 8.66 7.42
C MET A 686 32.41 9.96 7.12
N GLY A 687 33.59 10.14 7.71
CA GLY A 687 34.50 11.23 7.38
C GLY A 687 35.37 10.98 6.14
N THR A 688 36.07 12.01 5.68
CA THR A 688 36.93 11.99 4.49
C THR A 688 38.41 11.83 4.85
N GLU A 689 38.91 12.58 5.83
CA GLU A 689 40.31 12.50 6.29
C GLU A 689 40.51 13.10 7.69
N THR A 690 41.51 12.62 8.43
CA THR A 690 41.89 13.20 9.74
C THR A 690 42.64 14.51 9.56
N LEU A 691 42.60 15.37 10.59
CA LEU A 691 43.37 16.61 10.62
C LEU A 691 44.88 16.33 10.55
N GLU A 692 45.32 15.22 11.14
CA GLU A 692 46.71 14.75 10.99
C GLU A 692 47.11 14.53 9.53
N THR A 693 46.27 13.81 8.79
CA THR A 693 46.51 13.53 7.37
C THR A 693 46.51 14.82 6.56
N TYR A 694 45.59 15.73 6.89
CA TYR A 694 45.45 17.03 6.24
C TYR A 694 46.66 17.93 6.45
N VAL A 695 47.10 18.10 7.71
CA VAL A 695 48.30 18.85 8.07
C VAL A 695 49.50 18.26 7.34
N ARG A 696 49.71 16.94 7.40
CA ARG A 696 50.84 16.30 6.72
C ARG A 696 50.87 16.58 5.21
N LYS A 697 49.71 16.53 4.53
CA LYS A 697 49.63 16.86 3.09
C LYS A 697 50.09 18.30 2.81
N LYS A 698 49.63 19.27 3.59
CA LYS A 698 49.98 20.69 3.46
C LYS A 698 51.48 20.98 3.64
N TYR A 699 52.19 20.17 4.44
CA TYR A 699 53.64 20.31 4.60
C TYR A 699 54.48 19.42 3.65
N CYS A 700 53.90 18.40 3.01
CA CYS A 700 54.64 17.47 2.14
C CYS A 700 54.57 17.77 0.63
N GLU A 701 53.57 18.49 0.11
CA GLU A 701 53.31 18.65 -1.34
C GLU A 701 54.37 19.45 -2.15
N VAL A 702 55.43 20.01 -1.54
CA VAL A 702 56.46 20.79 -2.27
C VAL A 702 57.68 19.97 -2.73
N SER A 703 57.86 18.71 -2.34
CA SER A 703 59.13 18.02 -2.66
C SER A 703 59.32 17.61 -4.13
N THR A 704 58.34 17.79 -5.03
CA THR A 704 58.42 17.27 -6.39
C THR A 704 58.55 18.29 -7.53
N THR A 705 58.55 19.61 -7.29
CA THR A 705 58.87 20.57 -8.37
C THR A 705 59.67 21.81 -7.92
N ARG A 706 60.90 21.89 -8.46
CA ARG A 706 61.90 22.99 -8.42
C ARG A 706 62.67 23.22 -7.11
N ARG A 707 63.99 22.96 -7.21
CA ARG A 707 65.05 23.35 -6.28
C ARG A 707 65.19 24.88 -6.23
N SER A 708 64.76 25.50 -5.14
CA SER A 708 65.59 26.37 -4.29
C SER A 708 64.70 27.00 -3.23
N GLU A 709 65.25 27.11 -2.02
CA GLU A 709 64.74 27.81 -0.83
C GLU A 709 64.01 26.94 0.22
N SER A 710 64.75 26.72 1.32
CA SER A 710 64.35 26.53 2.72
C SER A 710 63.39 25.40 3.14
N PRO A 711 63.73 24.61 4.19
CA PRO A 711 62.82 23.62 4.77
C PRO A 711 61.70 24.32 5.56
N GLY A 712 60.43 24.07 5.20
CA GLY A 712 59.28 24.35 6.07
C GLY A 712 58.32 25.46 5.65
N ASN A 713 58.07 25.69 4.35
CA ASN A 713 57.07 26.68 3.94
C ASN A 713 55.64 26.18 4.18
N TYR A 714 55.08 26.65 5.29
CA TYR A 714 53.67 26.70 5.67
C TYR A 714 52.75 27.05 4.47
N GLN A 715 51.73 26.21 4.18
CA GLN A 715 50.83 26.37 3.02
C GLN A 715 49.33 26.57 3.38
N PHE A 716 49.01 26.87 4.64
CA PHE A 716 47.64 27.23 4.96
C PHE A 716 47.37 28.67 4.51
N ALA A 717 46.24 28.90 3.85
CA ALA A 717 45.71 30.26 3.75
C ALA A 717 45.31 30.72 5.17
N ILE A 718 45.49 32.00 5.50
CA ILE A 718 45.17 32.53 6.84
C ILE A 718 43.70 32.27 7.20
N ASP A 719 42.78 32.45 6.25
CA ASP A 719 41.36 32.17 6.44
C ASP A 719 41.10 30.69 6.74
N GLU A 720 41.77 29.79 6.02
CA GLU A 720 41.65 28.34 6.21
C GLU A 720 42.20 27.90 7.58
N LEU A 721 43.33 28.47 8.00
CA LEU A 721 43.88 28.25 9.34
C LEU A 721 42.91 28.75 10.41
N GLY A 722 42.37 29.96 10.24
CA GLY A 722 41.41 30.58 11.14
C GLY A 722 40.16 29.71 11.31
N GLU A 723 39.59 29.20 10.21
CA GLU A 723 38.43 28.29 10.24
C GLU A 723 38.71 27.03 11.06
N ILE A 724 39.87 26.40 10.88
CA ILE A 724 40.24 25.19 11.63
C ILE A 724 40.42 25.52 13.12
N ILE A 725 41.15 26.59 13.45
CA ILE A 725 41.43 26.98 14.84
C ILE A 725 40.14 27.35 15.58
N VAL A 726 39.31 28.21 14.98
CA VAL A 726 38.01 28.59 15.53
C VAL A 726 37.16 27.35 15.76
N ARG A 727 37.16 26.41 14.80
CA ARG A 727 36.40 25.17 14.95
C ARG A 727 36.89 24.29 16.10
N LEU A 728 38.20 24.21 16.33
CA LEU A 728 38.76 23.47 17.46
C LEU A 728 38.43 24.14 18.81
N ILE A 729 38.44 25.48 18.87
CA ILE A 729 38.00 26.24 20.05
C ILE A 729 36.52 25.97 20.32
N ASP A 730 35.67 26.04 19.28
CA ASP A 730 34.23 25.77 19.39
C ASP A 730 33.97 24.35 19.94
N ILE A 731 34.72 23.33 19.46
CA ILE A 731 34.63 21.94 19.96
C ILE A 731 34.96 21.86 21.46
N VAL A 732 36.05 22.49 21.90
CA VAL A 732 36.48 22.44 23.31
C VAL A 732 35.52 23.23 24.20
N GLU A 733 35.02 24.38 23.75
CA GLU A 733 34.01 25.16 24.46
C GLU A 733 32.71 24.35 24.63
N ALA A 734 32.28 23.66 23.56
CA ALA A 734 31.10 22.80 23.61
C ALA A 734 31.23 21.70 24.67
N LEU A 735 32.36 20.99 24.73
CA LEU A 735 32.62 19.98 25.77
C LEU A 735 32.66 20.60 27.18
N HIS A 736 33.35 21.73 27.34
CA HIS A 736 33.51 22.39 28.64
C HIS A 736 32.21 22.98 29.16
N SER A 737 31.28 23.36 28.28
CA SER A 737 29.96 23.87 28.65
C SER A 737 29.08 22.81 29.32
N ILE A 738 29.37 21.52 29.11
CA ILE A 738 28.67 20.38 29.70
C ILE A 738 29.55 19.64 30.73
N ASP A 739 30.57 20.31 31.26
CA ASP A 739 31.52 19.80 32.26
C ASP A 739 32.28 18.54 31.84
N MET A 740 32.51 18.36 30.53
CA MET A 740 33.28 17.24 29.98
C MET A 740 34.68 17.69 29.54
N VAL A 741 35.68 16.85 29.79
CA VAL A 741 37.09 17.06 29.49
C VAL A 741 37.60 15.89 28.64
N HIS A 742 38.25 16.18 27.51
CA HIS A 742 38.63 15.19 26.50
C HIS A 742 39.90 14.41 26.85
N LEU A 743 40.92 15.09 27.40
CA LEU A 743 42.21 14.54 27.83
C LEU A 743 43.11 13.93 26.74
N ASP A 744 42.58 13.59 25.56
CA ASP A 744 43.35 13.10 24.39
C ASP A 744 43.14 13.93 23.12
N LEU A 745 43.09 15.27 23.26
CA LEU A 745 42.83 16.15 22.12
C LEU A 745 44.07 16.23 21.21
N LYS A 746 43.97 15.65 20.01
CA LYS A 746 45.05 15.55 19.02
C LYS A 746 44.51 15.54 17.58
N ALA A 747 45.40 15.75 16.61
CA ALA A 747 45.04 15.89 15.20
C ALA A 747 44.40 14.61 14.60
N GLU A 748 44.71 13.44 15.14
CA GLU A 748 44.14 12.16 14.71
C GLU A 748 42.68 11.99 15.13
N ASN A 749 42.27 12.66 16.21
CA ASN A 749 40.92 12.57 16.78
C ASN A 749 39.96 13.62 16.19
N VAL A 750 40.44 14.46 15.29
CA VAL A 750 39.63 15.45 14.55
C VAL A 750 39.59 15.05 13.09
N MET A 751 38.40 14.98 12.52
CA MET A 751 38.18 14.50 11.16
C MET A 751 37.30 15.45 10.36
N ARG A 752 37.63 15.61 9.09
CA ARG A 752 36.81 16.35 8.14
C ARG A 752 35.67 15.47 7.65
N MET A 753 34.46 16.00 7.67
CA MET A 753 33.25 15.33 7.18
C MET A 753 32.96 15.69 5.72
N ARG A 754 32.00 15.01 5.09
CA ARG A 754 31.66 15.24 3.68
C ARG A 754 31.10 16.63 3.39
N ASP A 755 30.49 17.27 4.39
CA ASP A 755 30.02 18.65 4.35
C ASP A 755 31.17 19.68 4.47
N GLY A 756 32.42 19.20 4.61
CA GLY A 756 33.62 20.01 4.72
C GLY A 756 33.97 20.43 6.16
N GLN A 757 33.11 20.15 7.15
CA GLN A 757 33.27 20.56 8.53
C GLN A 757 34.23 19.65 9.31
N TRP A 758 34.95 20.22 10.28
CA TRP A 758 35.80 19.47 11.20
C TRP A 758 35.01 19.07 12.45
N LYS A 759 35.10 17.79 12.81
CA LYS A 759 34.42 17.23 13.97
C LYS A 759 35.35 16.37 14.80
N LEU A 760 35.10 16.32 16.10
CA LEU A 760 35.77 15.41 17.02
C LEU A 760 35.14 14.01 16.91
N ILE A 761 35.96 12.98 16.69
CA ILE A 761 35.49 11.63 16.38
C ILE A 761 35.74 10.58 17.47
N ASP A 762 36.67 10.84 18.39
CA ASP A 762 36.90 9.97 19.54
C ASP A 762 36.27 10.63 20.76
N LEU A 763 35.29 9.95 21.38
CA LEU A 763 34.55 10.47 22.54
C LEU A 763 34.54 9.45 23.68
N GLY A 764 35.18 8.28 23.48
CA GLY A 764 35.16 7.19 24.47
C GLY A 764 35.95 7.51 25.74
N GLY A 765 36.91 8.44 25.66
CA GLY A 765 37.79 8.84 26.76
C GLY A 765 37.27 9.99 27.65
N LEU A 766 36.16 10.64 27.31
CA LEU A 766 35.69 11.88 27.96
C LEU A 766 35.39 11.70 29.46
N MET A 767 35.96 12.56 30.31
CA MET A 767 35.79 12.53 31.76
C MET A 767 35.07 13.79 32.26
N LEU A 768 34.37 13.69 33.40
CA LEU A 768 33.79 14.87 34.03
C LEU A 768 34.87 15.76 34.66
N ASP A 769 34.70 17.07 34.55
CA ASP A 769 35.53 18.05 35.24
C ASP A 769 35.52 17.80 36.76
N GLY A 770 36.70 17.89 37.39
CA GLY A 770 36.88 17.56 38.81
C GLY A 770 36.99 16.07 39.13
N SER A 771 36.86 15.15 38.16
CA SER A 771 37.07 13.72 38.37
C SER A 771 38.48 13.43 38.90
N VAL A 772 38.59 12.47 39.82
CA VAL A 772 39.87 12.08 40.42
C VAL A 772 40.28 10.72 39.88
N ILE A 773 41.48 10.64 39.28
CA ILE A 773 42.04 9.41 38.71
C ILE A 773 43.35 9.11 39.44
N SER A 774 43.47 7.88 39.93
CA SER A 774 44.73 7.34 40.48
C SER A 774 45.18 6.16 39.60
N PRO A 775 46.26 6.33 38.79
CA PRO A 775 46.84 5.24 38.01
C PRO A 775 47.25 4.03 38.87
N ALA A 776 47.66 4.28 40.11
CA ALA A 776 48.05 3.24 41.08
C ALA A 776 46.87 2.37 41.55
N ASN A 777 45.63 2.88 41.53
CA ASN A 777 44.40 2.15 41.92
C ASN A 777 43.69 1.47 40.73
N GLY A 778 44.41 1.22 39.63
CA GLY A 778 43.82 0.62 38.43
C GLY A 778 42.95 1.57 37.61
N GLY A 779 43.00 2.88 37.91
CA GLY A 779 42.35 3.92 37.10
C GLY A 779 42.99 3.99 35.70
N SER A 780 42.22 3.65 34.67
CA SER A 780 42.69 3.70 33.27
C SER A 780 42.37 5.07 32.68
N ILE A 781 43.41 5.80 32.27
CA ILE A 781 43.31 7.01 31.46
C ILE A 781 44.02 6.78 30.12
N THR A 782 43.40 7.19 29.02
CA THR A 782 43.98 7.10 27.68
C THR A 782 44.25 8.52 27.20
N PHE A 783 45.50 8.79 26.86
CA PHE A 783 45.93 10.10 26.37
C PHE A 783 47.23 9.94 25.58
N THR A 784 47.53 10.93 24.75
CA THR A 784 48.74 10.96 23.93
C THR A 784 49.81 11.78 24.64
N PRO A 785 50.96 11.18 24.99
CA PRO A 785 51.96 11.81 25.83
C PRO A 785 52.40 13.22 25.43
N VAL A 786 52.59 13.47 24.12
CA VAL A 786 53.08 14.76 23.62
C VAL A 786 52.06 15.90 23.74
N TYR A 787 50.77 15.59 23.93
CA TYR A 787 49.68 16.55 24.14
C TYR A 787 49.32 16.73 25.62
N ALA A 788 49.88 15.91 26.52
CA ALA A 788 49.53 15.92 27.92
C ALA A 788 49.94 17.24 28.61
N SER A 789 49.05 17.79 29.43
CA SER A 789 49.36 18.96 30.24
C SER A 789 50.30 18.62 31.39
N PRO A 790 51.01 19.59 32.00
CA PRO A 790 51.86 19.34 33.16
C PRO A 790 51.12 18.69 34.34
N GLU A 791 49.84 19.01 34.51
CA GLU A 791 48.99 18.49 35.58
C GLU A 791 48.59 17.02 35.35
N LEU A 792 48.57 16.58 34.09
CA LEU A 792 48.39 15.19 33.70
C LEU A 792 49.73 14.42 33.69
N GLY A 793 50.77 15.04 33.16
CA GLY A 793 52.09 14.45 32.96
C GLY A 793 52.90 14.28 34.25
N ARG A 794 52.83 15.21 35.23
CA ARG A 794 53.60 15.09 36.48
C ARG A 794 53.18 13.89 37.33
N PRO A 795 51.88 13.65 37.60
CA PRO A 795 51.47 12.46 38.33
C PRO A 795 51.81 11.18 37.58
N MET A 796 51.69 11.19 36.25
CA MET A 796 52.08 10.05 35.42
C MET A 796 53.59 9.79 35.48
N ALA A 797 54.42 10.83 35.46
CA ALA A 797 55.87 10.70 35.60
C ALA A 797 56.28 10.11 36.95
N ALA A 798 55.60 10.53 38.04
CA ALA A 798 55.82 9.98 39.37
C ALA A 798 55.46 8.49 39.43
N TYR A 799 54.31 8.12 38.87
CA TYR A 799 53.88 6.71 38.74
C TYR A 799 54.87 5.87 37.91
N LEU A 800 55.26 6.36 36.73
CA LEU A 800 56.16 5.66 35.80
C LEU A 800 57.61 5.57 36.31
N SER A 801 57.98 6.34 37.33
CA SER A 801 59.30 6.32 37.97
C SER A 801 59.42 5.28 39.10
N GLY A 802 58.37 4.48 39.33
CA GLY A 802 58.43 3.27 40.17
C GLY A 802 58.15 3.45 41.67
N ILE A 803 57.69 4.63 42.10
CA ILE A 803 57.08 4.79 43.42
C ILE A 803 55.58 4.58 43.21
N SER A 804 55.04 3.41 43.50
CA SER A 804 53.59 3.16 43.41
C SER A 804 52.99 3.19 44.81
N ASP A 805 52.53 4.37 45.24
CA ASP A 805 51.75 4.55 46.47
C ASP A 805 50.39 5.16 46.08
N PRO A 806 49.29 4.41 46.24
CA PRO A 806 47.96 4.87 45.82
C PRO A 806 47.43 6.09 46.59
N ASP A 807 48.01 6.40 47.76
CA ASP A 807 47.65 7.55 48.59
C ASP A 807 48.62 8.74 48.44
N ASP A 808 49.65 8.63 47.60
CA ASP A 808 50.54 9.75 47.29
C ASP A 808 49.78 10.80 46.47
N GLU A 809 49.47 11.94 47.09
CA GLU A 809 48.82 13.08 46.43
C GLU A 809 49.54 13.51 45.14
N LYS A 810 50.85 13.23 45.00
CA LYS A 810 51.61 13.54 43.79
C LYS A 810 51.29 12.65 42.60
N GLN A 811 50.61 11.52 42.80
CA GLN A 811 50.20 10.55 41.76
C GLN A 811 48.71 10.64 41.40
N ILE A 812 47.98 11.53 42.08
CA ILE A 812 46.56 11.76 41.83
C ILE A 812 46.40 12.79 40.70
N ILE A 813 45.67 12.40 39.66
CA ILE A 813 45.27 13.27 38.56
C ILE A 813 43.88 13.82 38.88
N ARG A 814 43.76 15.14 39.03
CA ARG A 814 42.46 15.83 39.11
C ARG A 814 42.14 16.38 37.73
N VAL A 815 41.16 15.78 37.06
CA VAL A 815 40.72 16.19 35.72
C VAL A 815 40.24 17.63 35.78
N ALA A 816 40.79 18.48 34.91
CA ALA A 816 40.45 19.89 34.83
C ALA A 816 40.32 20.32 33.37
N LYS A 817 39.34 21.19 33.07
CA LYS A 817 39.16 21.81 31.73
C LYS A 817 40.43 22.47 31.18
N SER A 818 41.28 23.00 32.08
CA SER A 818 42.59 23.59 31.77
C SER A 818 43.55 22.63 31.03
N MET A 819 43.34 21.32 31.16
CA MET A 819 44.15 20.27 30.50
C MET A 819 43.88 20.22 29.00
N ASP A 820 42.61 20.34 28.57
CA ASP A 820 42.25 20.39 27.15
C ASP A 820 42.74 21.69 26.50
N VAL A 821 42.75 22.80 27.24
CA VAL A 821 43.29 24.08 26.73
C VAL A 821 44.77 23.96 26.41
N TRP A 822 45.53 23.26 27.26
CA TRP A 822 46.94 22.95 26.97
C TRP A 822 47.07 22.09 25.71
N ALA A 823 46.32 21.00 25.62
CA ALA A 823 46.37 20.10 24.48
C ALA A 823 45.99 20.81 23.17
N LEU A 824 45.00 21.70 23.23
CA LEU A 824 44.60 22.56 22.11
C LEU A 824 45.75 23.49 21.68
N GLY A 825 46.52 24.04 22.62
CA GLY A 825 47.69 24.88 22.30
C GLY A 825 48.78 24.10 21.57
N ILE A 826 49.02 22.85 21.98
CA ILE A 826 49.95 21.92 21.30
C ILE A 826 49.42 21.55 19.91
N LEU A 827 48.13 21.28 19.77
CA LEU A 827 47.48 20.95 18.51
C LEU A 827 47.53 22.10 17.51
N ILE A 828 47.17 23.32 17.92
CA ILE A 828 47.27 24.51 17.07
C ILE A 828 48.74 24.72 16.67
N SER A 829 49.67 24.59 17.61
CA SER A 829 51.10 24.66 17.29
C SER A 829 51.52 23.62 16.26
N LYS A 830 50.99 22.40 16.31
CA LYS A 830 51.25 21.37 15.30
C LYS A 830 50.75 21.78 13.92
N ILE A 831 49.53 22.32 13.83
CA ILE A 831 48.96 22.79 12.56
C ILE A 831 49.85 23.89 11.97
N VAL A 832 50.35 24.80 12.82
CA VAL A 832 51.18 25.95 12.42
C VAL A 832 52.63 25.60 12.13
N LEU A 833 53.20 24.60 12.81
CA LEU A 833 54.62 24.24 12.68
C LEU A 833 54.86 22.95 11.89
N GLY A 834 53.79 22.25 11.51
CA GLY A 834 53.82 20.94 10.85
C GLY A 834 54.22 19.77 11.76
N LYS A 835 54.51 20.05 13.03
CA LYS A 835 54.89 19.08 14.06
C LYS A 835 54.65 19.64 15.45
N GLU A 836 54.50 18.77 16.45
CA GLU A 836 54.35 19.19 17.84
C GLU A 836 55.60 19.94 18.32
N PRO A 837 55.46 21.03 19.11
CA PRO A 837 56.59 21.77 19.66
C PRO A 837 57.56 20.90 20.44
N THR A 838 57.04 19.87 21.10
CA THR A 838 57.77 18.92 21.96
C THR A 838 58.23 17.66 21.22
N ALA A 839 57.97 17.51 19.92
CA ALA A 839 58.25 16.28 19.18
C ALA A 839 59.73 15.85 19.25
N GLU A 840 60.66 16.81 19.17
CA GLU A 840 62.11 16.52 19.26
C GLU A 840 62.52 16.14 20.68
N LEU A 841 61.93 16.81 21.68
CA LEU A 841 62.15 16.48 23.10
C LEU A 841 61.65 15.07 23.40
N TRP A 842 60.45 14.73 22.92
CA TRP A 842 59.86 13.40 23.04
C TRP A 842 60.77 12.35 22.42
N LYS A 843 61.20 12.56 21.17
CA LYS A 843 62.10 11.64 20.46
C LYS A 843 63.40 11.42 21.21
N ASN A 844 64.01 12.50 21.74
CA ASN A 844 65.25 12.40 22.51
C ASN A 844 65.04 11.60 23.81
N CYS A 845 64.00 11.90 24.59
CA CYS A 845 63.71 11.17 25.83
C CYS A 845 63.41 9.68 25.57
N MET A 846 62.64 9.37 24.52
CA MET A 846 62.32 7.99 24.15
C MET A 846 63.55 7.23 23.63
N SER A 847 64.48 7.89 22.95
CA SER A 847 65.74 7.27 22.52
C SER A 847 66.70 6.95 23.68
N VAL A 848 66.61 7.71 24.78
CA VAL A 848 67.40 7.46 26.00
C VAL A 848 66.78 6.33 26.84
N ALA A 849 65.47 6.10 26.76
CA ALA A 849 64.75 5.03 27.46
C ALA A 849 65.29 3.62 27.14
N GLU A 850 65.83 3.41 25.94
CA GLU A 850 66.47 2.14 25.53
C GLU A 850 67.71 1.79 26.39
N SER A 851 68.18 2.72 27.26
CA SER A 851 69.33 2.55 28.16
C SER A 851 68.98 2.34 29.66
N GLY A 852 67.69 2.17 30.01
CA GLY A 852 67.26 1.73 31.35
C GLY A 852 66.52 2.75 32.23
N SER A 853 66.08 3.90 31.68
CA SER A 853 65.15 4.83 32.35
C SER A 853 63.74 4.78 31.75
N SER A 854 62.75 5.28 32.49
CA SER A 854 61.40 5.54 31.97
C SER A 854 61.42 6.81 31.12
N GLY A 855 61.67 6.69 29.82
CA GLY A 855 61.77 7.84 28.91
C GLY A 855 60.55 8.75 28.90
N GLU A 856 59.37 8.22 29.18
CA GLU A 856 58.14 9.02 29.33
C GLU A 856 58.18 9.88 30.61
N ALA A 857 58.66 9.35 31.74
CA ALA A 857 58.82 10.14 32.96
C ALA A 857 59.85 11.27 32.77
N ASP A 858 60.97 10.98 32.11
CA ASP A 858 62.01 11.95 31.77
C ASP A 858 61.47 13.07 30.88
N PHE A 859 60.60 12.72 29.92
CA PHE A 859 59.92 13.69 29.06
C PHE A 859 59.04 14.66 29.86
N TYR A 860 58.18 14.15 30.75
CA TYR A 860 57.30 15.00 31.55
C TYR A 860 58.04 15.88 32.56
N HIS A 861 59.15 15.40 33.14
CA HIS A 861 60.03 16.23 33.96
C HIS A 861 60.68 17.36 33.13
N SER A 862 60.99 17.09 31.87
CA SER A 862 61.65 18.03 30.96
C SER A 862 60.70 19.06 30.35
N ILE A 863 59.43 18.73 30.13
CA ILE A 863 58.40 19.64 29.57
C ILE A 863 58.33 20.96 30.34
N ILE A 864 58.39 20.92 31.68
CA ILE A 864 58.29 22.11 32.53
C ILE A 864 59.44 23.09 32.29
N ARG A 865 60.65 22.55 32.04
CA ARG A 865 61.83 23.34 31.71
C ARG A 865 61.80 23.80 30.25
N TYR A 866 61.28 22.99 29.35
CA TYR A 866 61.18 23.31 27.93
C TYR A 866 60.31 24.55 27.66
N PHE A 867 59.21 24.72 28.40
CA PHE A 867 58.30 25.86 28.26
C PHE A 867 58.62 27.06 29.18
N ARG A 868 59.64 26.98 30.03
CA ARG A 868 60.20 28.12 30.80
C ARG A 868 61.60 28.50 30.28
N PRO A 869 61.88 29.71 29.72
CA PRO A 869 61.02 30.85 29.35
C PRO A 869 60.85 31.02 27.82
N ARG A 870 59.59 31.15 27.37
CA ARG A 870 58.97 31.80 26.18
C ARG A 870 59.65 31.89 24.79
N VAL A 871 60.92 31.55 24.57
CA VAL A 871 61.68 32.14 23.44
C VAL A 871 61.73 31.30 22.15
N SER A 872 61.69 29.96 22.19
CA SER A 872 61.96 29.17 20.95
C SER A 872 60.72 28.91 20.09
N VAL A 873 59.61 28.45 20.66
CA VAL A 873 58.38 28.15 19.90
C VAL A 873 57.57 29.42 19.62
N GLY A 874 57.57 30.39 20.55
CA GLY A 874 56.93 31.69 20.36
C GLY A 874 57.47 32.50 19.18
N LYS A 875 58.79 32.46 18.93
CA LYS A 875 59.40 33.14 17.77
C LYS A 875 58.93 32.58 16.44
N ARG A 876 58.87 31.25 16.31
CA ARG A 876 58.42 30.58 15.08
C ARG A 876 56.92 30.74 14.82
N LEU A 877 56.11 30.81 15.88
CA LEU A 877 54.68 31.10 15.76
C LEU A 877 54.44 32.57 15.39
N ALA A 878 55.21 33.50 15.97
CA ALA A 878 55.10 34.93 15.69
C ALA A 878 55.53 35.33 14.26
N GLU A 879 56.29 34.48 13.57
CA GLU A 879 56.59 34.62 12.14
C GLU A 879 55.35 34.35 11.26
N VAL A 880 54.36 33.60 11.78
CA VAL A 880 53.09 33.35 11.09
C VAL A 880 52.06 34.42 11.47
N ASP A 881 51.80 34.63 12.76
CA ASP A 881 50.94 35.69 13.27
C ASP A 881 51.28 35.99 14.76
N PRO A 882 51.63 37.24 15.12
CA PRO A 882 52.01 37.58 16.50
C PRO A 882 50.90 37.44 17.54
N ASP A 883 49.66 37.70 17.17
CA ASP A 883 48.51 37.66 18.09
C ASP A 883 48.10 36.20 18.35
N LEU A 884 48.12 35.37 17.32
CA LEU A 884 47.96 33.92 17.43
C LEU A 884 49.08 33.29 18.26
N ALA A 885 50.33 33.76 18.11
CA ALA A 885 51.44 33.28 18.90
C ALA A 885 51.27 33.59 20.39
N ASP A 886 50.79 34.78 20.76
CA ASP A 886 50.50 35.12 22.15
C ASP A 886 49.36 34.25 22.70
N LEU A 887 48.29 34.07 21.92
CA LEU A 887 47.17 33.20 22.27
C LEU A 887 47.63 31.76 22.59
N ILE A 888 48.41 31.15 21.70
CA ILE A 888 48.95 29.80 21.87
C ILE A 888 49.87 29.71 23.10
N LEU A 889 50.69 30.74 23.36
CA LEU A 889 51.55 30.79 24.53
C LEU A 889 50.76 30.90 25.85
N GLN A 890 49.65 31.65 25.86
CA GLN A 890 48.77 31.74 27.01
C GLN A 890 48.11 30.37 27.33
N MET A 891 47.75 29.60 26.29
CA MET A 891 47.21 28.24 26.41
C MET A 891 48.24 27.24 26.97
N MET A 892 49.51 27.38 26.58
CA MET A 892 50.62 26.53 27.04
C MET A 892 51.34 27.10 28.28
N THR A 893 50.63 27.85 29.13
CA THR A 893 51.17 28.31 30.41
C THR A 893 51.26 27.14 31.39
N VAL A 894 52.45 26.91 31.94
CA VAL A 894 52.74 25.76 32.83
C VAL A 894 52.05 25.86 34.19
N ASP A 895 51.79 27.08 34.67
CA ASP A 895 50.98 27.29 35.87
C ASP A 895 49.51 27.30 35.50
N GLU A 896 48.79 26.26 35.93
CA GLU A 896 47.36 26.09 35.66
C GLU A 896 46.53 27.31 36.04
N LYS A 897 46.85 27.99 37.16
CA LYS A 897 46.06 29.13 37.66
C LYS A 897 46.14 30.37 36.78
N THR A 898 47.19 30.47 35.96
CA THR A 898 47.43 31.59 35.07
C THR A 898 47.29 31.21 33.59
N ARG A 899 46.95 29.95 33.29
CA ARG A 899 46.62 29.48 31.94
C ARG A 899 45.32 30.13 31.47
N ALA A 900 45.28 30.54 30.21
CA ALA A 900 44.05 31.05 29.62
C ALA A 900 42.92 30.02 29.73
N THR A 901 41.70 30.48 29.97
CA THR A 901 40.52 29.63 29.89
C THR A 901 39.97 29.65 28.47
N ILE A 902 39.17 28.64 28.10
CA ILE A 902 38.53 28.59 26.78
C ILE A 902 37.69 29.85 26.49
N GLY A 903 37.09 30.45 27.53
CA GLY A 903 36.32 31.70 27.41
C GLY A 903 37.17 32.93 27.08
N VAL A 904 38.44 32.98 27.52
CA VAL A 904 39.38 34.03 27.09
C VAL A 904 39.68 33.87 25.59
N LEU A 905 39.91 32.65 25.13
CA LEU A 905 40.21 32.35 23.73
C LEU A 905 39.07 32.74 22.79
N ARG A 906 37.82 32.58 23.23
CA ARG A 906 36.64 33.04 22.48
C ARG A 906 36.63 34.55 22.23
N GLY A 907 37.15 35.35 23.16
CA GLY A 907 37.25 36.80 22.99
C GLY A 907 38.24 37.24 21.90
N HIS A 908 39.09 36.32 21.44
CA HIS A 908 40.06 36.51 20.35
C HIS A 908 39.60 35.93 19.00
N ARG A 909 38.37 35.38 18.93
CA ARG A 909 37.68 35.02 17.69
C ARG A 909 37.33 36.27 16.89
#